data_AF-A0A7M3YIB2-F1
#
_entry.id   AF-A0A7M3YIB2-F1
#
_cell.length_a   1.000
_cell.length_b   1.000
_cell.length_c   1.000
_cell.angle_alpha   90.00
_cell.angle_beta   90.00
_cell.angle_gamma   90.00
#
_symmetry.space_group_name_H-M   'P 1'
#
loop_
_entity.id
_entity.type
_entity.pdbx_description
1 polymer ?
#
loop_
_entity_poly.entity_id
_entity_poly.type
_entity_poly.pdbx_seq_one_letter_code
_entity_poly.pdbx_strand_id
1 'polypeptide(L)'
;MRFESIFLITLMLLVPVTHLVGPVEATSARSQPCGGTICINEVMPNPNGYDDAAWPNGEWLELHNSGTSSVDVRNWYFSNKAAKTLTLNAASIVGFDANNASTYTIAPGDYMIVARNASTNFYVANTDDFMTLYDSTSGWVDEATWNSSSSGVSLEEDSSDPYNDWIPTSNPTPGSANPSGGGGTGGPVYVQSDVIINEVMADPWPSYDNGTWPGGEWIELYNNGSSTIDLAGYWLQDLAGNTIPLDENHLIGASTDASTLFILPQETRVVAVNASTNSGVLNNGQETLRLYLANSSIADEVMWNSNQPGFSLEASPSGGMWQYSTYPTPNASNAPLLDAITAIGDVKLNELMPVSTTDGGSAPEGEWVEFYNTGAVDVDLNGWSIIDGMGNVTYLDPGSIVANSSQGSTTIKSGERRLVEFTSETRLWDNHNHLVVRDATGTIVDMGHYTTNYGANISLLRGQNYHDPWTPSIEPSPGQPEPIPTPTTGEVRITEVLPDAVGSDSSSYPNGEWIEIQNLGSDEVDVAGWRFSAASRTLILHQYNMPDKSDTVLQPGETTLIALNGTSQFYLKHTTPDQIFLYDGNGEAVHSAQWTHTLEGVSLINNTETHAGAGPFGTNAPSSSTTWGVDDWVNSAWSSPG
;
A
#
# COMPACT_ATOMS: atom_id res chain seq x y z
N MET A 1 31.01 60.16 -56.74
CA MET A 1 30.50 59.94 -55.37
C MET A 1 31.18 58.70 -54.83
N ARG A 2 32.32 58.91 -54.15
CA ARG A 2 33.23 57.90 -53.62
C ARG A 2 33.72 58.44 -52.28
N PHE A 3 32.91 58.32 -51.22
CA PHE A 3 33.35 58.66 -49.86
C PHE A 3 32.76 57.76 -48.77
N GLU A 4 31.95 56.74 -49.08
CA GLU A 4 31.40 55.84 -48.04
C GLU A 4 32.11 54.48 -47.92
N SER A 5 32.90 54.06 -48.91
CA SER A 5 33.51 52.71 -48.88
C SER A 5 34.89 52.62 -48.19
N ILE A 6 35.48 53.72 -47.74
CA ILE A 6 36.79 53.72 -47.05
C ILE A 6 36.64 53.76 -45.52
N PHE A 7 35.48 54.20 -45.01
CA PHE A 7 35.21 54.22 -43.57
C PHE A 7 34.96 52.82 -43.00
N LEU A 8 34.40 51.89 -43.79
CA LEU A 8 34.07 50.54 -43.32
C LEU A 8 35.27 49.59 -43.22
N ILE A 9 36.32 49.80 -44.04
CA ILE A 9 37.52 48.92 -44.02
C ILE A 9 38.47 49.30 -42.87
N THR A 10 38.42 50.55 -42.40
CA THR A 10 39.30 51.01 -41.30
C THR A 10 38.73 50.67 -39.92
N LEU A 11 37.41 50.40 -39.82
CA LEU A 11 36.77 50.00 -38.55
C LEU A 11 36.88 48.49 -38.25
N MET A 12 37.21 47.66 -39.23
CA MET A 12 37.42 46.20 -39.03
C MET A 12 38.85 45.83 -38.60
N LEU A 13 39.77 46.79 -38.49
CA LEU A 13 41.18 46.54 -38.13
C LEU A 13 41.56 46.96 -36.69
N LEU A 14 40.57 47.35 -35.87
CA LEU A 14 40.77 47.82 -34.49
C LEU A 14 39.98 47.02 -33.43
N VAL A 15 39.59 45.78 -33.72
CA VAL A 15 39.09 44.88 -32.67
C VAL A 15 40.30 44.25 -31.98
N PRO A 16 40.50 44.46 -30.66
CA PRO A 16 41.52 43.73 -29.94
C PRO A 16 41.21 42.23 -30.05
N VAL A 17 42.25 41.43 -30.28
CA VAL A 17 42.17 39.96 -30.20
C VAL A 17 41.76 39.61 -28.76
N THR A 18 40.46 39.57 -28.50
CA THR A 18 39.91 38.82 -27.39
C THR A 18 40.20 37.36 -27.70
N HIS A 19 40.97 36.72 -26.84
CA HIS A 19 41.22 35.30 -26.90
C HIS A 19 39.92 34.56 -27.17
N LEU A 20 39.99 33.55 -28.03
CA LEU A 20 39.04 32.44 -28.02
C LEU A 20 39.12 31.83 -26.63
N VAL A 21 38.37 32.42 -25.70
CA VAL A 21 37.80 31.66 -24.60
C VAL A 21 36.91 30.66 -25.33
N GLY A 22 37.14 29.36 -25.12
CA GLY A 22 36.12 28.37 -25.48
C GLY A 22 34.78 28.75 -24.83
N PRO A 23 33.68 28.04 -25.11
CA PRO A 23 32.59 28.06 -24.14
C PRO A 23 33.21 27.63 -22.80
N VAL A 24 33.45 28.61 -21.92
CA VAL A 24 33.40 28.36 -20.49
C VAL A 24 31.97 27.92 -20.32
N GLU A 25 31.77 26.66 -19.94
CA GLU A 25 30.48 26.23 -19.42
C GLU A 25 30.07 27.32 -18.43
N ALA A 26 28.96 28.01 -18.71
CA ALA A 26 28.35 28.83 -17.69
C ALA A 26 28.04 27.87 -16.54
N THR A 27 28.78 27.96 -15.44
CA THR A 27 28.69 27.01 -14.31
C THR A 27 27.43 27.23 -13.47
N SER A 28 26.39 27.80 -14.06
CA SER A 28 25.05 27.99 -13.49
C SER A 28 24.14 28.34 -14.67
N ALA A 29 23.22 27.44 -15.03
CA ALA A 29 21.99 27.92 -15.67
C ALA A 29 21.32 28.89 -14.68
N ARG A 30 20.59 29.88 -15.18
CA ARG A 30 19.83 30.79 -14.31
C ARG A 30 18.39 30.66 -14.72
N SER A 31 17.51 30.39 -13.76
CA SER A 31 16.05 30.40 -13.99
C SER A 31 15.65 31.72 -14.62
N GLN A 32 14.49 31.73 -15.25
CA GLN A 32 13.89 32.95 -15.74
C GLN A 32 12.56 33.15 -15.04
N PRO A 33 12.27 34.35 -14.51
CA PRO A 33 10.97 34.63 -13.95
C PRO A 33 9.89 34.44 -15.02
N CYS A 34 8.78 33.84 -14.60
CA CYS A 34 7.62 33.65 -15.45
C CYS A 34 7.19 34.96 -16.11
N GLY A 35 7.22 34.99 -17.44
CA GLY A 35 6.88 36.18 -18.24
C GLY A 35 5.40 36.30 -18.61
N GLY A 36 4.59 35.29 -18.26
CA GLY A 36 3.20 35.13 -18.67
C GLY A 36 2.23 34.84 -17.51
N THR A 37 1.01 34.43 -17.82
CA THR A 37 -0.01 34.07 -16.81
C THR A 37 0.06 32.61 -16.37
N ILE A 38 0.66 31.74 -17.18
CA ILE A 38 0.92 30.35 -16.81
C ILE A 38 2.39 30.24 -16.45
N CYS A 39 2.65 29.77 -15.24
CA CYS A 39 3.98 29.62 -14.69
C CYS A 39 4.18 28.18 -14.22
N ILE A 40 5.42 27.71 -14.26
CA ILE A 40 5.83 26.54 -13.48
C ILE A 40 5.71 26.95 -12.02
N ASN A 41 5.07 26.11 -11.21
CA ASN A 41 4.86 26.38 -9.79
C ASN A 41 5.75 25.48 -8.92
N GLU A 42 5.86 24.21 -9.28
CA GLU A 42 6.55 23.21 -8.46
C GLU A 42 7.10 22.08 -9.34
N VAL A 43 8.22 21.48 -8.95
CA VAL A 43 8.84 20.36 -9.68
C VAL A 43 9.27 19.28 -8.68
N MET A 44 9.00 18.00 -8.96
CA MET A 44 9.50 16.85 -8.21
C MET A 44 10.46 16.02 -9.07
N PRO A 45 11.78 16.27 -8.99
CA PRO A 45 12.76 15.49 -9.75
C PRO A 45 13.04 14.11 -9.11
N ASN A 46 13.05 14.04 -7.77
CA ASN A 46 13.48 12.85 -7.04
C ASN A 46 12.36 12.38 -6.09
N PRO A 47 11.31 11.71 -6.60
CA PRO A 47 10.22 11.22 -5.76
C PRO A 47 10.70 10.11 -4.80
N ASN A 48 9.91 9.82 -3.76
CA ASN A 48 10.22 8.69 -2.85
C ASN A 48 10.06 7.30 -3.52
N GLY A 49 9.26 7.23 -4.59
CA GLY A 49 9.13 6.05 -5.43
C GLY A 49 10.19 6.01 -6.52
N TYR A 50 10.00 5.15 -7.52
CA TYR A 50 10.85 5.18 -8.72
C TYR A 50 10.60 6.45 -9.53
N ASP A 51 11.65 7.09 -10.04
CA ASP A 51 11.55 8.28 -10.89
C ASP A 51 10.56 8.10 -12.05
N ASP A 52 10.50 6.88 -12.62
CA ASP A 52 9.63 6.51 -13.72
C ASP A 52 8.33 5.83 -13.31
N ALA A 53 7.93 5.87 -12.03
CA ALA A 53 6.62 5.36 -11.63
C ALA A 53 5.47 6.21 -12.20
N ALA A 54 4.27 5.66 -12.20
CA ALA A 54 3.06 6.45 -12.42
C ALA A 54 2.84 7.44 -11.26
N TRP A 55 2.11 8.52 -11.53
CA TRP A 55 1.64 9.44 -10.49
C TRP A 55 0.90 8.66 -9.38
N PRO A 56 1.09 8.97 -8.07
CA PRO A 56 1.88 10.07 -7.51
C PRO A 56 3.35 9.71 -7.19
N ASN A 57 3.77 8.48 -7.44
CA ASN A 57 5.04 7.94 -6.94
C ASN A 57 6.25 8.25 -7.84
N GLY A 58 6.03 8.82 -9.03
CA GLY A 58 7.07 9.19 -10.00
C GLY A 58 7.27 10.70 -10.17
N GLU A 59 8.14 11.10 -11.10
CA GLU A 59 8.46 12.50 -11.39
C GLU A 59 7.24 13.30 -11.90
N TRP A 60 7.14 14.55 -11.46
CA TRP A 60 6.06 15.44 -11.88
C TRP A 60 6.46 16.91 -11.88
N LEU A 61 5.68 17.70 -12.61
CA LEU A 61 5.74 19.15 -12.68
C LEU A 61 4.37 19.74 -12.43
N GLU A 62 4.32 20.96 -11.94
CA GLU A 62 3.08 21.67 -11.72
C GLU A 62 3.07 23.03 -12.42
N LEU A 63 1.92 23.36 -12.99
CA LEU A 63 1.62 24.68 -13.55
C LEU A 63 0.60 25.41 -12.69
N HIS A 64 0.76 26.73 -12.56
CA HIS A 64 -0.21 27.61 -11.93
C HIS A 64 -0.64 28.73 -12.90
N ASN A 65 -1.93 29.02 -12.93
CA ASN A 65 -2.46 30.17 -13.67
C ASN A 65 -2.62 31.41 -12.76
N SER A 66 -1.62 32.28 -12.75
CA SER A 66 -1.62 33.55 -12.02
C SER A 66 -2.45 34.66 -12.72
N GLY A 67 -2.99 34.38 -13.91
CA GLY A 67 -3.80 35.31 -14.68
C GLY A 67 -5.24 35.45 -14.20
N THR A 68 -6.02 36.30 -14.89
CA THR A 68 -7.44 36.54 -14.58
C THR A 68 -8.40 35.84 -15.55
N SER A 69 -7.87 35.07 -16.51
CA SER A 69 -8.65 34.30 -17.48
C SER A 69 -8.16 32.87 -17.56
N SER A 70 -9.08 31.93 -17.81
CA SER A 70 -8.73 30.53 -18.06
C SER A 70 -7.84 30.39 -19.30
N VAL A 71 -6.84 29.51 -19.23
CA VAL A 71 -5.89 29.28 -20.33
C VAL A 71 -5.95 27.82 -20.76
N ASP A 72 -6.06 27.60 -22.06
CA ASP A 72 -6.02 26.27 -22.68
C ASP A 72 -4.56 25.91 -23.03
N VAL A 73 -4.07 24.84 -22.41
CA VAL A 73 -2.69 24.36 -22.52
C VAL A 73 -2.52 23.19 -23.51
N ARG A 74 -3.50 22.93 -24.39
CA ARG A 74 -3.40 21.87 -25.39
C ARG A 74 -2.12 21.97 -26.22
N ASN A 75 -1.37 20.88 -26.26
CA ASN A 75 -0.10 20.75 -26.99
C ASN A 75 1.03 21.68 -26.50
N TRP A 76 0.89 22.27 -25.32
CA TRP A 76 2.03 22.83 -24.61
C TRP A 76 2.95 21.67 -24.20
N TYR A 77 4.22 21.95 -23.94
CA TYR A 77 5.17 20.90 -23.58
C TYR A 77 6.31 21.42 -22.74
N PHE A 78 6.84 20.55 -21.90
CA PHE A 78 8.10 20.75 -21.21
C PHE A 78 9.26 20.22 -22.04
N SER A 79 10.44 20.85 -21.92
CA SER A 79 11.71 20.34 -22.43
C SER A 79 12.80 20.42 -21.37
N ASN A 80 13.61 19.36 -21.27
CA ASN A 80 14.75 19.31 -20.36
C ASN A 80 16.10 19.56 -21.05
N LYS A 81 17.21 19.47 -20.30
CA LYS A 81 18.57 19.67 -20.84
C LYS A 81 18.98 18.75 -21.98
N ALA A 82 18.38 17.58 -22.07
CA ALA A 82 18.64 16.61 -23.14
C ALA A 82 17.72 16.76 -24.34
N ALA A 83 16.94 17.85 -24.40
CA ALA A 83 15.92 18.09 -25.41
C ALA A 83 14.87 16.97 -25.50
N LYS A 84 14.60 16.28 -24.38
CA LYS A 84 13.44 15.40 -24.25
C LYS A 84 12.21 16.25 -23.97
N THR A 85 11.07 15.86 -24.53
CA THR A 85 9.84 16.64 -24.41
C THR A 85 8.73 15.85 -23.73
N LEU A 86 8.01 16.49 -22.80
CA LEU A 86 6.78 15.98 -22.21
C LEU A 86 5.61 16.86 -22.65
N THR A 87 4.80 16.38 -23.58
CA THR A 87 3.64 17.10 -24.11
C THR A 87 2.45 16.98 -23.17
N LEU A 88 1.81 18.11 -22.85
CA LEU A 88 0.60 18.17 -22.03
C LEU A 88 -0.59 17.59 -22.82
N ASN A 89 -0.90 16.33 -22.54
CA ASN A 89 -1.97 15.57 -23.18
C ASN A 89 -2.57 14.53 -22.23
N ALA A 90 -3.45 13.68 -22.74
CA ALA A 90 -4.15 12.65 -21.98
C ALA A 90 -3.24 11.66 -21.22
N ALA A 91 -1.97 11.50 -21.64
CA ALA A 91 -1.03 10.60 -20.99
C ALA A 91 -0.25 11.25 -19.83
N SER A 92 -0.11 12.58 -19.82
CA SER A 92 0.74 13.29 -18.85
C SER A 92 -0.03 14.20 -17.90
N ILE A 93 -1.21 14.70 -18.29
CA ILE A 93 -2.05 15.51 -17.40
C ILE A 93 -2.70 14.58 -16.38
N VAL A 94 -2.42 14.80 -15.10
CA VAL A 94 -3.03 14.03 -14.02
C VAL A 94 -4.52 14.42 -13.91
N GLY A 95 -5.39 13.42 -13.77
CA GLY A 95 -6.84 13.64 -13.69
C GLY A 95 -7.50 13.99 -15.04
N PHE A 96 -6.83 13.71 -16.17
CA PHE A 96 -7.40 13.95 -17.49
C PHE A 96 -8.66 13.11 -17.76
N ASP A 97 -9.73 13.75 -18.24
CA ASP A 97 -10.96 13.11 -18.72
C ASP A 97 -11.18 13.42 -20.21
N ALA A 98 -11.14 12.38 -21.03
CA ALA A 98 -11.32 12.47 -22.49
C ALA A 98 -12.71 12.98 -22.91
N ASN A 99 -13.71 12.88 -22.04
CA ASN A 99 -15.06 13.37 -22.29
C ASN A 99 -15.25 14.83 -21.84
N ASN A 100 -14.27 15.39 -21.15
CA ASN A 100 -14.31 16.76 -20.68
C ASN A 100 -13.16 17.60 -21.24
N ALA A 101 -13.45 18.39 -22.27
CA ALA A 101 -12.47 19.27 -22.90
C ALA A 101 -11.90 20.35 -21.95
N SER A 102 -12.52 20.62 -20.80
CA SER A 102 -11.98 21.57 -19.81
C SER A 102 -10.76 21.05 -19.07
N THR A 103 -10.43 19.76 -19.18
CA THR A 103 -9.23 19.14 -18.56
C THR A 103 -7.92 19.67 -19.12
N TYR A 104 -7.96 20.34 -20.27
CA TYR A 104 -6.83 21.07 -20.83
C TYR A 104 -6.76 22.53 -20.37
N THR A 105 -7.74 23.00 -19.60
CA THR A 105 -7.90 24.40 -19.27
C THR A 105 -7.58 24.63 -17.79
N ILE A 106 -6.65 25.53 -17.51
CA ILE A 106 -6.32 25.96 -16.14
C ILE A 106 -7.12 27.24 -15.88
N ALA A 107 -8.05 27.23 -14.92
CA ALA A 107 -8.81 28.44 -14.56
C ALA A 107 -7.94 29.43 -13.76
N PRO A 108 -8.36 30.70 -13.62
CA PRO A 108 -7.62 31.68 -12.81
C PRO A 108 -7.41 31.19 -11.38
N GLY A 109 -6.15 31.14 -10.93
CA GLY A 109 -5.75 30.67 -9.60
C GLY A 109 -5.69 29.14 -9.43
N ASP A 110 -5.99 28.37 -10.47
CA ASP A 110 -5.93 26.91 -10.42
C ASP A 110 -4.53 26.37 -10.79
N TYR A 111 -4.32 25.11 -10.40
CA TYR A 111 -3.09 24.35 -10.61
C TYR A 111 -3.34 23.16 -11.54
N MET A 112 -2.29 22.70 -12.23
CA MET A 112 -2.33 21.51 -13.07
C MET A 112 -1.06 20.69 -12.88
N ILE A 113 -1.23 19.45 -12.46
CA ILE A 113 -0.13 18.48 -12.35
C ILE A 113 0.08 17.79 -13.70
N VAL A 114 1.35 17.78 -14.13
CA VAL A 114 1.84 17.12 -15.32
C VAL A 114 2.90 16.10 -14.90
N ALA A 115 2.53 14.82 -14.91
CA ALA A 115 3.41 13.74 -14.50
C ALA A 115 4.09 13.10 -15.70
N ARG A 116 5.30 12.56 -15.48
CA ARG A 116 5.94 11.64 -16.42
C ARG A 116 5.09 10.39 -16.65
N ASN A 117 4.38 9.97 -15.61
CA ASN A 117 3.32 8.95 -15.63
C ASN A 117 3.73 7.65 -16.35
N ALA A 118 4.76 6.98 -15.84
CA ALA A 118 5.33 5.75 -16.42
C ALA A 118 6.02 5.89 -17.79
N SER A 119 6.11 7.09 -18.38
CA SER A 119 6.80 7.29 -19.67
C SER A 119 8.31 7.11 -19.52
N THR A 120 8.94 6.26 -20.32
CA THR A 120 10.41 6.11 -20.33
C THR A 120 11.13 7.06 -21.29
N ASN A 121 10.38 7.90 -22.01
CA ASN A 121 10.92 8.77 -23.07
C ASN A 121 11.29 10.18 -22.59
N PHE A 122 10.95 10.52 -21.35
CA PHE A 122 11.20 11.80 -20.71
C PHE A 122 11.66 11.55 -19.26
N TYR A 123 12.34 12.52 -18.65
CA TYR A 123 12.76 12.46 -17.25
C TYR A 123 13.01 13.87 -16.69
N VAL A 124 13.03 14.00 -15.37
CA VAL A 124 13.30 15.24 -14.63
C VAL A 124 14.52 15.01 -13.75
N ALA A 125 15.74 15.25 -14.26
CA ALA A 125 16.91 14.71 -13.60
C ALA A 125 17.18 15.32 -12.22
N ASN A 126 17.61 14.46 -11.29
CA ASN A 126 17.90 14.82 -9.89
C ASN A 126 19.00 15.87 -9.72
N THR A 127 19.89 16.04 -10.70
CA THR A 127 21.01 16.98 -10.63
C THR A 127 21.25 17.72 -11.94
N ASP A 128 21.66 18.98 -11.80
CA ASP A 128 22.08 19.89 -12.86
C ASP A 128 21.12 19.92 -14.05
N ASP A 129 19.81 20.06 -13.81
CA ASP A 129 18.78 20.03 -14.85
C ASP A 129 17.97 21.33 -14.89
N PHE A 130 17.23 21.49 -15.98
CA PHE A 130 16.27 22.54 -16.14
C PHE A 130 15.01 22.02 -16.77
N MET A 131 13.91 22.73 -16.55
CA MET A 131 12.68 22.52 -17.28
C MET A 131 12.17 23.81 -17.89
N THR A 132 12.11 23.82 -19.21
CA THR A 132 11.53 24.92 -19.97
C THR A 132 10.11 24.56 -20.40
N LEU A 133 9.14 25.43 -20.14
CA LEU A 133 7.77 25.32 -20.63
C LEU A 133 7.62 26.08 -21.96
N TYR A 134 7.03 25.40 -22.95
CA TYR A 134 6.69 25.96 -24.25
C TYR A 134 5.19 25.91 -24.51
N ASP A 135 4.66 26.95 -25.16
CA ASP A 135 3.30 26.96 -25.65
C ASP A 135 3.12 26.12 -26.93
N SER A 136 1.87 26.00 -27.39
CA SER A 136 1.53 25.23 -28.61
C SER A 136 2.17 25.76 -29.90
N THR A 137 2.72 26.97 -29.91
CA THR A 137 3.47 27.57 -31.02
C THR A 137 4.98 27.44 -30.87
N SER A 138 5.45 26.73 -29.85
CA SER A 138 6.85 26.68 -29.41
C SER A 138 7.40 28.04 -28.97
N GLY A 139 6.52 28.93 -28.52
CA GLY A 139 6.90 30.13 -27.78
C GLY A 139 7.38 29.74 -26.39
N TRP A 140 8.49 30.32 -25.95
CA TRP A 140 9.01 30.15 -24.60
C TRP A 140 8.06 30.81 -23.59
N VAL A 141 7.70 30.10 -22.51
CA VAL A 141 6.76 30.57 -21.48
C VAL A 141 7.45 30.81 -20.14
N ASP A 142 8.17 29.81 -19.65
CA ASP A 142 8.79 29.81 -18.33
C ASP A 142 9.94 28.79 -18.22
N GLU A 143 10.84 28.94 -17.25
CA GLU A 143 11.96 28.01 -17.03
C GLU A 143 12.37 27.89 -15.56
N ALA A 144 12.36 26.64 -15.07
CA ALA A 144 12.92 26.24 -13.78
C ALA A 144 14.31 25.64 -13.96
N THR A 145 15.27 25.96 -13.09
CA THR A 145 16.63 25.39 -13.12
C THR A 145 17.05 24.92 -11.73
N TRP A 146 17.82 23.85 -11.61
CA TRP A 146 18.32 23.38 -10.30
C TRP A 146 19.62 22.58 -10.40
N ASN A 147 20.43 22.64 -9.33
CA ASN A 147 21.67 21.88 -9.23
C ASN A 147 21.46 20.48 -8.61
N SER A 148 20.53 20.34 -7.66
CA SER A 148 20.26 19.07 -6.97
C SER A 148 18.88 19.03 -6.31
N SER A 149 18.29 17.85 -6.24
CA SER A 149 17.09 17.54 -5.44
C SER A 149 17.35 16.41 -4.44
N SER A 150 16.56 16.37 -3.36
CA SER A 150 16.57 15.28 -2.38
C SER A 150 15.34 14.40 -2.57
N SER A 151 15.44 13.11 -2.19
CA SER A 151 14.31 12.17 -2.28
C SER A 151 13.10 12.70 -1.54
N GLY A 152 11.95 12.73 -2.21
CA GLY A 152 10.68 13.20 -1.68
C GLY A 152 10.55 14.71 -1.55
N VAL A 153 11.53 15.49 -2.02
CA VAL A 153 11.54 16.95 -1.88
C VAL A 153 11.41 17.60 -3.26
N SER A 154 10.33 18.34 -3.45
CA SER A 154 10.10 19.16 -4.65
C SER A 154 10.89 20.47 -4.58
N LEU A 155 10.89 21.20 -5.69
CA LEU A 155 11.58 22.47 -5.87
C LEU A 155 10.57 23.54 -6.28
N GLU A 156 10.83 24.78 -5.88
CA GLU A 156 10.05 25.97 -6.20
C GLU A 156 10.92 27.18 -6.57
N GLU A 157 10.30 28.21 -7.14
CA GLU A 157 10.99 29.46 -7.49
C GLU A 157 11.56 30.16 -6.23
N ASP A 158 12.83 30.54 -6.30
CA ASP A 158 13.47 31.40 -5.29
C ASP A 158 12.92 32.82 -5.39
N SER A 159 11.96 33.20 -4.54
CA SER A 159 11.47 34.59 -4.53
C SER A 159 12.45 35.64 -4.01
N SER A 160 13.64 35.27 -3.50
CA SER A 160 14.67 36.24 -3.15
C SER A 160 15.31 36.82 -4.40
N ASP A 161 15.41 36.00 -5.45
CA ASP A 161 15.73 36.39 -6.81
C ASP A 161 15.20 35.31 -7.78
N PRO A 162 14.13 35.57 -8.56
CA PRO A 162 13.55 34.56 -9.44
C PRO A 162 14.45 34.17 -10.62
N TYR A 163 15.63 34.80 -10.74
CA TYR A 163 16.69 34.37 -11.66
C TYR A 163 17.66 33.35 -11.05
N ASN A 164 17.52 32.98 -9.78
CA ASN A 164 18.30 31.93 -9.13
C ASN A 164 17.77 30.54 -9.48
N ASP A 165 18.60 29.52 -9.26
CA ASP A 165 18.12 28.13 -9.27
C ASP A 165 16.96 27.97 -8.28
N TRP A 166 15.99 27.16 -8.67
CA TRP A 166 14.88 26.76 -7.83
C TRP A 166 15.38 26.07 -6.57
N ILE A 167 14.72 26.40 -5.47
CA ILE A 167 15.12 25.99 -4.12
C ILE A 167 14.20 24.86 -3.63
N PRO A 168 14.67 23.99 -2.73
CA PRO A 168 13.84 22.95 -2.15
C PRO A 168 12.64 23.53 -1.42
N THR A 169 11.46 22.95 -1.67
CA THR A 169 10.26 23.22 -0.88
C THR A 169 10.43 22.62 0.52
N SER A 170 9.58 23.08 1.44
CA SER A 170 9.50 22.46 2.78
C SER A 170 8.68 21.17 2.79
N ASN A 171 7.65 21.09 1.94
CA ASN A 171 6.90 19.88 1.64
C ASN A 171 6.33 20.01 0.21
N PRO A 172 6.16 18.91 -0.54
CA PRO A 172 5.50 18.98 -1.83
C PRO A 172 4.03 19.40 -1.72
N THR A 173 3.56 20.28 -2.60
CA THR A 173 2.21 20.86 -2.57
C THR A 173 1.38 20.65 -3.84
N PRO A 174 1.34 19.43 -4.41
CA PRO A 174 0.66 19.21 -5.68
C PRO A 174 -0.85 19.52 -5.61
N GLY A 175 -1.32 20.27 -6.59
CA GLY A 175 -2.69 20.74 -6.74
C GLY A 175 -3.02 21.97 -5.90
N SER A 176 -2.04 22.60 -5.24
CA SER A 176 -2.27 23.68 -4.28
C SER A 176 -1.22 24.77 -4.34
N ALA A 177 -1.50 25.91 -3.72
CA ALA A 177 -0.54 27.01 -3.67
C ALA A 177 0.68 26.64 -2.84
N ASN A 178 1.87 26.87 -3.38
CA ASN A 178 3.09 26.83 -2.58
C ASN A 178 2.94 27.83 -1.42
N PRO A 179 3.40 27.51 -0.20
CA PRO A 179 3.30 28.41 0.95
C PRO A 179 4.19 29.65 0.78
N SER A 180 3.74 30.63 -0.02
CA SER A 180 4.34 31.94 -0.31
C SER A 180 5.80 31.92 -0.79
N GLY A 181 6.00 32.40 -2.03
CA GLY A 181 7.27 32.63 -2.74
C GLY A 181 8.53 32.67 -1.87
N GLY A 182 9.55 31.92 -2.31
CA GLY A 182 10.84 31.67 -1.66
C GLY A 182 11.61 32.92 -1.23
N GLY A 183 11.22 33.59 -0.16
CA GLY A 183 11.78 34.87 0.21
C GLY A 183 11.50 35.12 1.66
N GLY A 184 11.91 34.16 2.50
CA GLY A 184 12.02 34.36 3.94
C GLY A 184 10.83 35.09 4.58
N THR A 185 9.61 34.67 4.32
CA THR A 185 8.71 34.36 5.43
C THR A 185 8.72 32.85 5.49
N GLY A 186 9.45 32.30 6.46
CA GLY A 186 9.68 30.86 6.53
C GLY A 186 8.40 30.11 6.18
N GLY A 187 8.53 29.11 5.29
CA GLY A 187 7.61 27.97 5.32
C GLY A 187 7.40 27.56 6.78
N PRO A 188 6.27 26.90 7.12
CA PRO A 188 5.90 26.66 8.51
C PRO A 188 7.15 26.32 9.30
N VAL A 189 7.47 27.15 10.30
CA VAL A 189 8.75 26.99 10.98
C VAL A 189 8.67 25.65 11.67
N TYR A 190 9.27 24.62 11.08
CA TYR A 190 9.40 23.32 11.71
C TYR A 190 10.41 23.52 12.82
N VAL A 191 9.90 23.55 14.03
CA VAL A 191 10.75 23.59 15.22
C VAL A 191 10.87 22.17 15.71
N GLN A 192 12.11 21.78 16.01
CA GLN A 192 12.33 20.54 16.71
C GLN A 192 11.57 20.58 18.03
N SER A 193 10.55 19.73 18.13
CA SER A 193 9.72 19.53 19.31
C SER A 193 9.97 18.13 19.83
N ASP A 194 10.03 18.00 21.15
CA ASP A 194 10.07 16.71 21.81
C ASP A 194 8.66 16.06 21.83
N VAL A 195 7.60 16.83 21.57
CA VAL A 195 6.24 16.30 21.35
C VAL A 195 6.07 15.97 19.88
N ILE A 196 5.73 14.71 19.59
CA ILE A 196 5.45 14.16 18.27
C ILE A 196 4.07 13.51 18.25
N ILE A 197 3.53 13.28 17.06
CA ILE A 197 2.37 12.43 16.82
C ILE A 197 2.86 10.98 16.85
N ASN A 198 2.23 10.13 17.66
CA ASN A 198 2.67 8.76 17.94
C ASN A 198 1.77 7.69 17.31
N GLU A 199 0.46 7.93 17.34
CA GLU A 199 -0.54 6.98 16.86
C GLU A 199 -1.80 7.74 16.45
N VAL A 200 -2.52 7.27 15.42
CA VAL A 200 -3.75 7.92 14.93
C VAL A 200 -4.85 6.88 14.69
N MET A 201 -6.04 7.11 15.21
CA MET A 201 -7.26 6.40 14.81
C MET A 201 -8.11 7.31 13.93
N ALA A 202 -8.02 7.11 12.62
CA ALA A 202 -8.75 7.91 11.63
C ALA A 202 -10.10 7.28 11.23
N ASP A 203 -10.29 5.97 11.42
CA ASP A 203 -11.51 5.25 11.04
C ASP A 203 -11.94 4.33 12.18
N PRO A 204 -12.49 4.88 13.29
CA PRO A 204 -12.92 4.07 14.43
C PRO A 204 -14.08 3.16 14.03
N TRP A 205 -14.06 1.91 14.50
CA TRP A 205 -15.16 0.96 14.32
C TRP A 205 -15.38 0.20 15.64
N PRO A 206 -16.63 -0.12 16.04
CA PRO A 206 -17.91 -0.05 15.29
C PRO A 206 -18.69 1.27 15.43
N SER A 207 -18.09 2.28 16.05
CA SER A 207 -18.68 3.61 16.21
C SER A 207 -18.44 4.50 14.99
N TYR A 208 -18.98 5.72 15.02
CA TYR A 208 -18.76 6.72 13.96
C TYR A 208 -17.50 7.53 14.25
N ASP A 209 -16.85 8.03 13.20
CA ASP A 209 -15.68 8.91 13.23
C ASP A 209 -15.85 10.10 14.20
N ASN A 210 -17.02 10.74 14.17
CA ASN A 210 -17.35 11.85 15.06
C ASN A 210 -17.85 11.43 16.45
N GLY A 211 -17.63 10.17 16.84
CA GLY A 211 -17.93 9.68 18.17
C GLY A 211 -17.21 10.47 19.26
N THR A 212 -17.72 10.37 20.48
CA THR A 212 -16.97 10.83 21.66
C THR A 212 -15.94 9.78 22.05
N TRP A 213 -14.84 10.20 22.66
CA TRP A 213 -13.84 9.28 23.23
C TRP A 213 -14.51 8.21 24.12
N PRO A 214 -14.14 6.91 24.01
CA PRO A 214 -13.09 6.36 23.14
C PRO A 214 -13.56 5.89 21.75
N GLY A 215 -14.81 6.14 21.37
CA GLY A 215 -15.39 5.60 20.13
C GLY A 215 -15.24 6.49 18.88
N GLY A 216 -14.72 7.71 19.00
CA GLY A 216 -14.44 8.57 17.84
C GLY A 216 -12.99 8.53 17.43
N GLU A 217 -12.66 9.33 16.42
CA GLU A 217 -11.29 9.59 16.00
C GLU A 217 -10.44 10.16 17.14
N TRP A 218 -9.18 9.76 17.16
CA TRP A 218 -8.22 10.24 18.12
C TRP A 218 -6.80 10.24 17.58
N ILE A 219 -5.98 11.08 18.18
CA ILE A 219 -4.56 11.26 17.91
C ILE A 219 -3.84 11.09 19.23
N GLU A 220 -2.83 10.25 19.28
CA GLU A 220 -1.94 10.14 20.41
C GLU A 220 -0.67 10.96 20.17
N LEU A 221 -0.31 11.75 21.18
CA LEU A 221 0.93 12.50 21.22
C LEU A 221 1.90 11.82 22.18
N TYR A 222 3.19 11.84 21.83
CA TYR A 222 4.25 11.31 22.67
C TYR A 222 5.30 12.37 22.96
N ASN A 223 5.74 12.45 24.21
CA ASN A 223 6.89 13.27 24.59
C ASN A 223 8.17 12.42 24.55
N ASN A 224 8.86 12.48 23.42
CA ASN A 224 10.15 11.84 23.18
C ASN A 224 11.33 12.56 23.89
N GLY A 225 11.04 13.65 24.59
CA GLY A 225 12.01 14.44 25.34
C GLY A 225 12.33 13.89 26.72
N SER A 226 13.11 14.69 27.45
CA SER A 226 13.52 14.42 28.83
C SER A 226 12.91 15.39 29.87
N SER A 227 12.12 16.37 29.42
CA SER A 227 11.44 17.35 30.28
C SER A 227 9.93 17.34 30.08
N THR A 228 9.20 17.68 31.14
CA THR A 228 7.74 17.92 31.07
C THR A 228 7.45 19.08 30.11
N ILE A 229 6.45 18.91 29.25
CA ILE A 229 6.03 19.91 28.26
C ILE A 229 4.60 20.34 28.57
N ASP A 230 4.36 21.65 28.48
CA ASP A 230 3.03 22.24 28.59
C ASP A 230 2.39 22.33 27.20
N LEU A 231 1.28 21.62 27.00
CA LEU A 231 0.55 21.59 25.73
C LEU A 231 -0.41 22.78 25.58
N ALA A 232 -0.46 23.71 26.54
CA ALA A 232 -1.34 24.87 26.46
C ALA A 232 -1.12 25.67 25.16
N GLY A 233 -2.19 25.80 24.38
CA GLY A 233 -2.20 26.53 23.11
C GLY A 233 -1.71 25.73 21.90
N TYR A 234 -1.32 24.46 22.07
CA TYR A 234 -1.00 23.57 20.96
C TYR A 234 -2.31 23.16 20.26
N TRP A 235 -2.22 22.78 18.98
CA TRP A 235 -3.38 22.38 18.19
C TRP A 235 -2.97 21.50 17.00
N LEU A 236 -3.91 20.75 16.45
CA LEU A 236 -3.72 19.91 15.26
C LEU A 236 -4.49 20.48 14.07
N GLN A 237 -4.00 20.24 12.85
CA GLN A 237 -4.69 20.57 11.60
C GLN A 237 -4.63 19.41 10.60
N ASP A 238 -5.76 19.09 9.97
CA ASP A 238 -5.81 18.17 8.83
C ASP A 238 -5.49 18.88 7.50
N LEU A 239 -5.48 18.13 6.39
CA LEU A 239 -5.24 18.69 5.05
C LEU A 239 -6.38 19.60 4.58
N ALA A 240 -7.61 19.35 5.03
CA ALA A 240 -8.78 20.17 4.70
C ALA A 240 -8.82 21.52 5.47
N GLY A 241 -7.92 21.72 6.43
CA GLY A 241 -7.79 22.92 7.23
C GLY A 241 -8.63 22.96 8.51
N ASN A 242 -9.31 21.86 8.86
CA ASN A 242 -10.01 21.69 10.14
C ASN A 242 -8.99 21.65 11.28
N THR A 243 -9.36 22.20 12.44
CA THR A 243 -8.44 22.38 13.57
C THR A 243 -8.95 21.73 14.84
N ILE A 244 -8.08 21.06 15.58
CA ILE A 244 -8.39 20.46 16.90
C ILE A 244 -7.48 21.11 17.96
N PRO A 245 -8.00 22.01 18.82
CA PRO A 245 -7.20 22.59 19.89
C PRO A 245 -6.93 21.57 21.00
N LEU A 246 -5.71 21.56 21.57
CA LEU A 246 -5.37 20.73 22.74
C LEU A 246 -5.86 21.41 24.02
N ASP A 247 -7.18 21.43 24.21
CA ASP A 247 -7.89 22.02 25.34
C ASP A 247 -8.65 20.96 26.16
N GLU A 248 -9.42 21.38 27.17
CA GLU A 248 -10.23 20.47 28.00
C GLU A 248 -11.34 19.72 27.24
N ASN A 249 -11.65 20.10 26.00
CA ASN A 249 -12.67 19.43 25.20
C ASN A 249 -12.10 18.26 24.38
N HIS A 250 -10.82 18.35 23.98
CA HIS A 250 -10.21 17.35 23.11
C HIS A 250 -9.08 16.57 23.80
N LEU A 251 -8.30 17.19 24.68
CA LEU A 251 -7.22 16.52 25.40
C LEU A 251 -7.81 15.66 26.54
N ILE A 252 -7.72 14.35 26.41
CA ILE A 252 -8.32 13.42 27.36
C ILE A 252 -7.72 13.60 28.76
N GLY A 253 -8.59 13.71 29.75
CA GLY A 253 -8.23 13.94 31.15
C GLY A 253 -7.82 15.39 31.49
N ALA A 254 -7.85 16.32 30.52
CA ALA A 254 -7.60 17.73 30.78
C ALA A 254 -8.81 18.43 31.43
N SER A 255 -8.53 19.56 32.09
CA SER A 255 -9.50 20.42 32.73
C SER A 255 -9.03 21.88 32.69
N THR A 256 -9.80 22.78 33.30
CA THR A 256 -9.39 24.18 33.46
C THR A 256 -8.15 24.39 34.35
N ASP A 257 -7.70 23.35 35.07
CA ASP A 257 -6.41 23.37 35.76
C ASP A 257 -5.26 23.17 34.75
N ALA A 258 -4.42 24.20 34.58
CA ALA A 258 -3.30 24.18 33.64
C ALA A 258 -2.33 23.00 33.85
N SER A 259 -2.21 22.49 35.08
CA SER A 259 -1.35 21.31 35.35
C SER A 259 -1.82 20.04 34.65
N THR A 260 -3.09 19.98 34.23
CA THR A 260 -3.66 18.85 33.50
C THR A 260 -3.36 18.88 32.00
N LEU A 261 -2.78 19.96 31.48
CA LEU A 261 -2.31 20.08 30.08
C LEU A 261 -0.88 19.59 29.88
N PHE A 262 -0.20 19.15 30.95
CA PHE A 262 1.18 18.71 30.86
C PHE A 262 1.31 17.28 30.31
N ILE A 263 2.36 17.05 29.51
CA ILE A 263 2.85 15.73 29.12
C ILE A 263 4.24 15.52 29.74
N LEU A 264 4.38 14.48 30.57
CA LEU A 264 5.64 14.15 31.23
C LEU A 264 6.62 13.51 30.22
N PRO A 265 7.93 13.49 30.51
CA PRO A 265 8.90 12.81 29.65
C PRO A 265 8.52 11.34 29.44
N GLN A 266 8.62 10.86 28.21
CA GLN A 266 8.37 9.46 27.85
C GLN A 266 6.94 8.96 28.13
N GLU A 267 5.99 9.88 28.33
CA GLU A 267 4.57 9.58 28.45
C GLU A 267 3.82 9.99 27.18
N THR A 268 2.63 9.43 26.99
CA THR A 268 1.71 9.80 25.91
C THR A 268 0.50 10.59 26.43
N ARG A 269 -0.20 11.28 25.52
CA ARG A 269 -1.50 11.92 25.77
C ARG A 269 -2.40 11.76 24.55
N VAL A 270 -3.65 11.36 24.80
CA VAL A 270 -4.66 11.25 23.76
C VAL A 270 -5.40 12.57 23.55
N VAL A 271 -5.56 12.96 22.28
CA VAL A 271 -6.39 14.04 21.78
C VAL A 271 -7.53 13.42 20.97
N ALA A 272 -8.78 13.59 21.40
CA ALA A 272 -9.95 13.07 20.68
C ALA A 272 -10.70 14.17 19.95
N VAL A 273 -11.27 13.87 18.78
CA VAL A 273 -12.15 14.80 18.03
C VAL A 273 -13.43 15.13 18.80
N ASN A 274 -13.90 14.18 19.61
CA ASN A 274 -14.93 14.33 20.63
C ASN A 274 -16.23 15.00 20.15
N ALA A 275 -16.75 14.55 19.01
CA ALA A 275 -17.99 15.05 18.40
C ALA A 275 -18.00 16.58 18.14
N SER A 276 -16.83 17.18 17.93
CA SER A 276 -16.70 18.62 17.63
C SER A 276 -17.30 19.03 16.28
N THR A 277 -17.46 18.08 15.37
CA THR A 277 -18.02 18.25 14.02
C THR A 277 -19.16 17.25 13.74
N ASN A 278 -19.99 17.55 12.73
CA ASN A 278 -21.08 16.64 12.31
C ASN A 278 -20.56 15.38 11.56
N SER A 279 -19.26 15.33 11.26
CA SER A 279 -18.51 14.24 10.61
C SER A 279 -17.16 14.08 11.30
N GLY A 280 -16.36 13.06 10.94
CA GLY A 280 -14.95 12.99 11.31
C GLY A 280 -14.16 14.24 10.87
N VAL A 281 -13.01 14.44 11.49
CA VAL A 281 -11.99 15.44 11.11
C VAL A 281 -10.89 14.77 10.29
N LEU A 282 -10.52 13.53 10.60
CA LEU A 282 -9.45 12.81 9.92
C LEU A 282 -9.99 12.04 8.71
N ASN A 283 -9.35 12.14 7.55
CA ASN A 283 -9.82 11.37 6.39
C ASN A 283 -9.39 9.89 6.45
N ASN A 284 -10.33 8.97 6.24
CA ASN A 284 -10.07 7.52 6.14
C ASN A 284 -9.28 7.16 4.86
N GLY A 285 -9.22 8.07 3.88
CA GLY A 285 -8.39 7.96 2.68
C GLY A 285 -7.03 8.64 2.84
N GLN A 286 -6.62 9.41 1.81
CA GLN A 286 -5.39 10.18 1.86
C GLN A 286 -5.55 11.40 2.78
N GLU A 287 -4.58 11.61 3.67
CA GLU A 287 -4.59 12.69 4.66
C GLU A 287 -3.18 13.20 5.00
N THR A 288 -3.11 14.41 5.51
CA THR A 288 -1.93 15.00 6.17
C THR A 288 -2.36 15.68 7.46
N LEU A 289 -1.75 15.28 8.57
CA LEU A 289 -2.03 15.83 9.90
C LEU A 289 -0.80 16.54 10.45
N ARG A 290 -0.97 17.79 10.90
CA ARG A 290 0.09 18.64 11.44
C ARG A 290 -0.16 18.98 12.90
N LEU A 291 0.88 18.87 13.73
CA LEU A 291 0.90 19.37 15.10
C LEU A 291 1.53 20.75 15.14
N TYR A 292 0.81 21.71 15.72
CA TYR A 292 1.26 23.09 15.90
C TYR A 292 1.51 23.40 17.38
N LEU A 293 2.59 24.14 17.62
CA LEU A 293 2.88 24.73 18.92
C LEU A 293 2.02 26.00 19.17
N ALA A 294 2.05 26.50 20.40
CA ALA A 294 1.33 27.71 20.82
C ALA A 294 1.70 29.00 20.05
N ASN A 295 2.90 29.06 19.46
CA ASN A 295 3.37 30.15 18.60
C ASN A 295 3.06 29.91 17.10
N SER A 296 2.27 28.90 16.78
CA SER A 296 1.90 28.47 15.42
C SER A 296 3.04 27.93 14.56
N SER A 297 4.20 27.60 15.14
CA SER A 297 5.23 26.81 14.45
C SER A 297 4.81 25.34 14.38
N ILE A 298 5.18 24.62 13.32
CA ILE A 298 4.88 23.18 13.20
C ILE A 298 5.90 22.40 14.03
N ALA A 299 5.40 21.49 14.85
CA ALA A 299 6.17 20.58 15.67
C ALA A 299 6.40 19.25 14.96
N ASP A 300 5.36 18.73 14.30
CA ASP A 300 5.38 17.43 13.65
C ASP A 300 4.33 17.36 12.53
N GLU A 301 4.54 16.47 11.56
CA GLU A 301 3.67 16.25 10.41
C GLU A 301 3.67 14.78 10.00
N VAL A 302 2.48 14.22 9.78
CA VAL A 302 2.29 12.82 9.43
C VAL A 302 1.32 12.69 8.26
N MET A 303 1.45 11.61 7.49
CA MET A 303 0.66 11.40 6.26
C MET A 303 0.29 9.92 6.12
N TRP A 304 -0.90 9.65 5.57
CA TRP A 304 -1.34 8.30 5.21
C TRP A 304 -2.21 8.33 3.94
N ASN A 305 -2.40 7.16 3.31
CA ASN A 305 -3.11 7.02 2.03
C ASN A 305 -4.51 6.37 2.19
N SER A 306 -4.67 5.55 3.21
CA SER A 306 -5.89 4.86 3.57
C SER A 306 -5.83 4.42 5.03
N ASN A 307 -6.98 4.17 5.62
CA ASN A 307 -7.13 3.51 6.90
C ASN A 307 -8.07 2.29 6.80
N GLN A 308 -7.80 1.25 7.58
CA GLN A 308 -8.70 0.11 7.72
C GLN A 308 -9.64 0.38 8.92
N PRO A 309 -10.97 0.16 8.81
CA PRO A 309 -11.90 0.39 9.91
C PRO A 309 -11.50 -0.35 11.20
N GLY A 310 -11.35 0.39 12.28
CA GLY A 310 -10.95 -0.07 13.62
C GLY A 310 -9.45 -0.18 13.84
N PHE A 311 -8.61 -0.01 12.81
CA PHE A 311 -7.15 -0.06 12.94
C PHE A 311 -6.61 1.36 13.14
N SER A 312 -5.63 1.49 14.03
CA SER A 312 -4.86 2.72 14.16
C SER A 312 -3.66 2.70 13.21
N LEU A 313 -3.06 3.88 13.03
CA LEU A 313 -1.91 4.15 12.19
C LEU A 313 -0.71 4.53 13.06
N GLU A 314 0.47 4.12 12.63
CA GLU A 314 1.73 4.51 13.24
C GLU A 314 2.82 4.79 12.20
N ALA A 315 3.90 5.42 12.64
CA ALA A 315 5.04 5.74 11.78
C ALA A 315 5.68 4.48 11.19
N SER A 316 5.97 4.50 9.88
CA SER A 316 6.75 3.46 9.24
C SER A 316 8.22 3.52 9.68
N PRO A 317 8.89 2.38 9.97
CA PRO A 317 10.33 2.35 10.27
C PRO A 317 11.22 2.88 9.15
N SER A 318 10.73 2.86 7.90
CA SER A 318 11.42 3.40 6.73
C SER A 318 11.17 4.89 6.51
N GLY A 319 10.31 5.51 7.34
CA GLY A 319 9.78 6.86 7.13
C GLY A 319 8.75 6.92 6.00
N GLY A 320 8.18 8.11 5.79
CA GLY A 320 7.17 8.37 4.78
C GLY A 320 5.75 8.12 5.29
N MET A 321 4.91 7.49 4.46
CA MET A 321 3.51 7.24 4.78
C MET A 321 3.40 6.32 6.00
N TRP A 322 2.46 6.65 6.88
CA TRP A 322 2.10 5.85 8.03
C TRP A 322 1.41 4.55 7.60
N GLN A 323 1.60 3.52 8.40
CA GLN A 323 1.09 2.17 8.17
C GLN A 323 0.14 1.77 9.29
N TYR A 324 -0.67 0.73 9.08
CA TYR A 324 -1.51 0.16 10.14
C TYR A 324 -0.63 -0.35 11.29
N SER A 325 -1.02 0.00 12.50
CA SER A 325 -0.42 -0.56 13.71
C SER A 325 -0.82 -2.03 13.87
N THR A 326 -0.07 -2.75 14.71
CA THR A 326 -0.47 -4.12 15.09
C THR A 326 -1.75 -4.14 15.93
N TYR A 327 -2.05 -3.10 16.69
CA TYR A 327 -3.38 -2.87 17.29
C TYR A 327 -3.34 -1.51 17.99
N PRO A 328 -4.51 -0.85 18.16
CA PRO A 328 -4.63 0.38 18.93
C PRO A 328 -4.00 0.32 20.33
N THR A 329 -3.11 1.26 20.65
CA THR A 329 -2.39 1.34 21.95
C THR A 329 -2.58 2.65 22.71
N PRO A 330 -3.81 3.19 22.86
CA PRO A 330 -3.99 4.48 23.51
C PRO A 330 -3.52 4.48 24.98
N ASN A 331 -2.72 5.49 25.32
CA ASN A 331 -2.01 5.67 26.59
C ASN A 331 -1.00 4.55 26.91
N ALA A 332 -0.46 3.88 25.90
CA ALA A 332 0.56 2.86 26.05
C ALA A 332 1.65 3.00 24.97
N SER A 333 2.74 2.24 25.10
CA SER A 333 3.70 2.14 24.00
C SER A 333 3.10 1.33 22.85
N ASN A 334 3.39 1.76 21.62
CA ASN A 334 2.99 1.02 20.42
C ASN A 334 3.43 -0.44 20.50
N ALA A 335 2.55 -1.30 19.97
CA ALA A 335 2.86 -2.71 19.82
C ALA A 335 4.04 -2.90 18.85
N PRO A 336 4.84 -3.97 19.00
CA PRO A 336 5.77 -4.37 17.96
C PRO A 336 5.03 -4.62 16.65
N LEU A 337 5.66 -4.26 15.52
CA LEU A 337 5.13 -4.55 14.20
C LEU A 337 4.87 -6.05 14.03
N LEU A 338 3.83 -6.39 13.27
CA LEU A 338 3.40 -7.78 13.06
C LEU A 338 4.52 -8.68 12.50
N ASP A 339 5.40 -8.12 11.65
CA ASP A 339 6.56 -8.79 11.07
C ASP A 339 7.76 -8.93 12.02
N ALA A 340 7.73 -8.23 13.16
CA ALA A 340 8.74 -8.31 14.21
C ALA A 340 8.35 -9.28 15.35
N ILE A 341 7.09 -9.70 15.42
CA ILE A 341 6.62 -10.66 16.43
C ILE A 341 7.15 -12.06 16.09
N THR A 342 7.67 -12.78 17.08
CA THR A 342 8.10 -14.18 16.90
C THR A 342 7.46 -15.07 17.95
N ALA A 343 7.15 -16.31 17.59
CA ALA A 343 6.64 -17.28 18.57
C ALA A 343 7.68 -17.58 19.65
N ILE A 344 7.28 -17.43 20.91
CA ILE A 344 8.07 -17.79 22.08
C ILE A 344 7.27 -18.69 23.01
N GLY A 345 7.95 -19.62 23.67
CA GLY A 345 7.31 -20.61 24.54
C GLY A 345 6.65 -21.77 23.80
N ASP A 346 5.93 -22.57 24.58
CA ASP A 346 5.47 -23.91 24.19
C ASP A 346 4.01 -23.93 23.71
N VAL A 347 3.20 -22.93 24.08
CA VAL A 347 1.79 -22.83 23.70
C VAL A 347 1.65 -21.89 22.51
N LYS A 348 0.98 -22.34 21.45
CA LYS A 348 0.89 -21.61 20.17
C LYS A 348 -0.53 -21.68 19.61
N LEU A 349 -0.91 -20.69 18.80
CA LEU A 349 -2.05 -20.77 17.92
C LEU A 349 -1.82 -21.90 16.91
N ASN A 350 -2.86 -22.69 16.69
CA ASN A 350 -2.80 -23.93 15.92
C ASN A 350 -3.81 -23.99 14.77
N GLU A 351 -5.07 -23.68 15.06
CA GLU A 351 -6.17 -23.67 14.09
C GLU A 351 -7.15 -22.56 14.48
N LEU A 352 -7.82 -21.93 13.52
CA LEU A 352 -8.83 -20.90 13.80
C LEU A 352 -10.05 -21.06 12.89
N MET A 353 -11.24 -20.77 13.40
CA MET A 353 -12.50 -20.77 12.65
C MET A 353 -13.02 -19.33 12.60
N PRO A 354 -12.63 -18.54 11.58
CA PRO A 354 -12.88 -17.10 11.57
C PRO A 354 -14.27 -16.74 11.09
N VAL A 355 -14.92 -17.61 10.32
CA VAL A 355 -16.25 -17.39 9.77
C VAL A 355 -17.10 -18.62 10.05
N SER A 356 -18.20 -18.44 10.75
CA SER A 356 -19.12 -19.52 11.10
C SER A 356 -20.56 -19.25 10.64
N THR A 357 -21.28 -20.31 10.28
CA THR A 357 -22.75 -20.25 10.07
C THR A 357 -23.55 -19.98 11.34
N THR A 358 -22.94 -20.15 12.51
CA THR A 358 -23.50 -19.85 13.84
C THR A 358 -22.65 -18.79 14.54
N ASP A 359 -22.46 -17.64 13.89
CA ASP A 359 -21.73 -16.49 14.44
C ASP A 359 -22.24 -16.11 15.86
N GLY A 360 -21.30 -15.88 16.77
CA GLY A 360 -21.51 -15.70 18.22
C GLY A 360 -21.96 -16.95 18.98
N GLY A 361 -22.06 -18.11 18.32
CA GLY A 361 -22.36 -19.40 18.95
C GLY A 361 -21.16 -20.04 19.64
N SER A 362 -21.40 -21.03 20.49
CA SER A 362 -20.34 -21.81 21.13
C SER A 362 -19.59 -22.68 20.13
N ALA A 363 -18.32 -22.96 20.42
CA ALA A 363 -17.53 -23.91 19.65
C ALA A 363 -18.11 -25.34 19.78
N PRO A 364 -17.95 -26.22 18.76
CA PRO A 364 -17.22 -25.96 17.51
C PRO A 364 -18.05 -25.24 16.43
N GLU A 365 -19.33 -25.00 16.69
CA GLU A 365 -20.29 -24.56 15.69
C GLU A 365 -20.23 -23.06 15.44
N GLY A 366 -19.72 -22.28 16.40
CA GLY A 366 -19.39 -20.85 16.26
C GLY A 366 -17.92 -20.60 15.91
N GLU A 367 -17.47 -19.38 16.18
CA GLU A 367 -16.07 -18.96 15.98
C GLU A 367 -15.18 -19.40 17.13
N TRP A 368 -13.97 -19.83 16.81
CA TRP A 368 -13.01 -20.27 17.80
C TRP A 368 -11.57 -20.16 17.33
N VAL A 369 -10.68 -20.13 18.31
CA VAL A 369 -9.23 -20.25 18.14
C VAL A 369 -8.76 -21.46 18.94
N GLU A 370 -7.94 -22.30 18.32
CA GLU A 370 -7.28 -23.42 18.97
C GLU A 370 -5.83 -23.08 19.33
N PHE A 371 -5.49 -23.42 20.57
CA PHE A 371 -4.13 -23.47 21.07
C PHE A 371 -3.62 -24.91 21.14
N TYR A 372 -2.33 -25.11 20.85
CA TYR A 372 -1.62 -26.37 21.06
C TYR A 372 -0.42 -26.17 21.97
N ASN A 373 -0.28 -27.02 22.99
CA ASN A 373 0.89 -27.04 23.88
C ASN A 373 1.91 -28.07 23.40
N THR A 374 2.95 -27.57 22.74
CA THR A 374 4.09 -28.37 22.24
C THR A 374 5.11 -28.75 23.33
N GLY A 375 4.96 -28.17 24.53
CA GLY A 375 5.88 -28.32 25.64
C GLY A 375 5.70 -29.61 26.42
N ALA A 376 6.65 -29.88 27.31
CA ALA A 376 6.64 -31.06 28.19
C ALA A 376 5.89 -30.84 29.51
N VAL A 377 5.34 -29.65 29.74
CA VAL A 377 4.68 -29.25 30.99
C VAL A 377 3.32 -28.67 30.73
N ASP A 378 2.41 -28.85 31.68
CA ASP A 378 1.09 -28.24 31.67
C ASP A 378 1.20 -26.72 31.89
N VAL A 379 0.43 -25.95 31.13
CA VAL A 379 0.40 -24.48 31.22
C VAL A 379 -0.99 -24.02 31.61
N ASP A 380 -1.08 -23.10 32.57
CA ASP A 380 -2.33 -22.44 32.92
C ASP A 380 -2.52 -21.20 32.04
N LEU A 381 -3.59 -21.18 31.24
CA LEU A 381 -3.92 -20.06 30.35
C LEU A 381 -4.71 -18.96 31.05
N ASN A 382 -5.06 -19.12 32.34
CA ASN A 382 -5.82 -18.10 33.06
C ASN A 382 -5.09 -16.75 33.06
N GLY A 383 -5.74 -15.72 32.51
CA GLY A 383 -5.18 -14.37 32.41
C GLY A 383 -4.35 -14.12 31.15
N TRP A 384 -4.14 -15.13 30.28
CA TRP A 384 -3.68 -14.89 28.91
C TRP A 384 -4.75 -14.11 28.14
N SER A 385 -4.37 -13.51 27.01
CA SER A 385 -5.32 -12.78 26.16
C SER A 385 -4.98 -12.91 24.68
N ILE A 386 -5.99 -12.89 23.83
CA ILE A 386 -5.86 -12.59 22.40
C ILE A 386 -6.27 -11.13 22.19
N ILE A 387 -5.46 -10.35 21.47
CA ILE A 387 -5.85 -9.05 20.94
C ILE A 387 -5.95 -9.15 19.42
N ASP A 388 -7.01 -8.63 18.83
CA ASP A 388 -7.13 -8.53 17.37
C ASP A 388 -6.55 -7.21 16.82
N GLY A 389 -6.51 -7.05 15.49
CA GLY A 389 -5.97 -5.84 14.85
C GLY A 389 -6.73 -4.55 15.15
N MET A 390 -7.96 -4.67 15.67
CA MET A 390 -8.80 -3.55 16.09
C MET A 390 -8.66 -3.23 17.58
N GLY A 391 -7.84 -3.99 18.31
CA GLY A 391 -7.60 -3.81 19.73
C GLY A 391 -8.64 -4.48 20.63
N ASN A 392 -9.53 -5.31 20.09
CA ASN A 392 -10.47 -6.07 20.91
C ASN A 392 -9.72 -7.16 21.68
N VAL A 393 -9.98 -7.26 22.99
CA VAL A 393 -9.27 -8.20 23.87
C VAL A 393 -10.20 -9.32 24.31
N THR A 394 -9.86 -10.56 23.93
CA THR A 394 -10.47 -11.78 24.46
C THR A 394 -9.56 -12.35 25.54
N TYR A 395 -9.98 -12.27 26.80
CA TYR A 395 -9.26 -12.92 27.90
C TYR A 395 -9.53 -14.43 27.92
N LEU A 396 -8.49 -15.21 28.21
CA LEU A 396 -8.57 -16.65 28.38
C LEU A 396 -8.89 -16.96 29.85
N ASP A 397 -10.14 -17.37 30.07
CA ASP A 397 -10.69 -17.68 31.40
C ASP A 397 -11.75 -18.81 31.27
N PRO A 398 -12.32 -19.31 32.39
CA PRO A 398 -13.30 -20.40 32.34
C PRO A 398 -14.60 -20.10 31.56
N GLY A 399 -14.87 -18.85 31.19
CA GLY A 399 -16.01 -18.42 30.39
C GLY A 399 -15.74 -18.41 28.88
N SER A 400 -14.48 -18.27 28.45
CA SER A 400 -14.08 -18.27 27.03
C SER A 400 -13.39 -19.56 26.60
N ILE A 401 -12.77 -20.31 27.52
CA ILE A 401 -12.16 -21.60 27.18
C ILE A 401 -13.21 -22.71 27.21
N VAL A 402 -13.28 -23.47 26.11
CA VAL A 402 -14.18 -24.63 26.00
C VAL A 402 -13.75 -25.70 27.01
N ALA A 403 -14.63 -26.02 27.94
CA ALA A 403 -14.38 -27.07 28.92
C ALA A 403 -14.47 -28.46 28.26
N ASN A 404 -13.50 -29.33 28.52
CA ASN A 404 -13.63 -30.76 28.22
C ASN A 404 -13.45 -31.58 29.51
N SER A 405 -13.91 -32.83 29.51
CA SER A 405 -13.87 -33.69 30.70
C SER A 405 -12.46 -34.10 31.12
N SER A 406 -11.46 -33.96 30.25
CA SER A 406 -10.05 -34.28 30.53
C SER A 406 -9.24 -33.08 31.05
N GLN A 407 -9.75 -31.86 30.92
CA GLN A 407 -9.11 -30.58 31.26
C GLN A 407 -10.20 -29.59 31.75
N GLY A 408 -10.60 -29.70 33.02
CA GLY A 408 -11.77 -28.99 33.56
C GLY A 408 -11.58 -27.52 33.97
N SER A 409 -10.50 -26.84 33.58
CA SER A 409 -10.23 -25.44 33.97
C SER A 409 -9.61 -24.64 32.82
N THR A 410 -8.59 -23.82 33.03
CA THR A 410 -7.86 -23.03 32.02
C THR A 410 -6.55 -23.71 31.59
N THR A 411 -6.21 -24.84 32.21
CA THR A 411 -4.97 -25.57 31.93
C THR A 411 -4.98 -26.27 30.57
N ILE A 412 -3.94 -26.03 29.77
CA ILE A 412 -3.58 -26.83 28.60
C ILE A 412 -2.48 -27.82 28.99
N LYS A 413 -2.80 -29.12 28.96
CA LYS A 413 -1.82 -30.15 29.29
C LYS A 413 -0.75 -30.27 28.21
N SER A 414 0.42 -30.77 28.58
CA SER A 414 1.48 -31.12 27.62
C SER A 414 0.94 -32.02 26.50
N GLY A 415 1.13 -31.62 25.24
CA GLY A 415 0.68 -32.36 24.06
C GLY A 415 -0.83 -32.28 23.77
N GLU A 416 -1.60 -31.51 24.54
CA GLU A 416 -3.04 -31.34 24.35
C GLU A 416 -3.38 -30.00 23.68
N ARG A 417 -4.64 -29.88 23.25
CA ARG A 417 -5.22 -28.71 22.59
C ARG A 417 -6.28 -28.02 23.43
N ARG A 418 -6.53 -26.74 23.17
CA ARG A 418 -7.62 -25.97 23.80
C ARG A 418 -8.28 -25.02 22.83
N LEU A 419 -9.61 -25.05 22.81
CA LEU A 419 -10.41 -24.07 22.08
C LEU A 419 -10.76 -22.89 22.98
N VAL A 420 -10.65 -21.70 22.42
CA VAL A 420 -11.19 -20.44 22.94
C VAL A 420 -12.33 -20.05 22.01
N GLU A 421 -13.54 -19.93 22.55
CA GLU A 421 -14.74 -19.58 21.80
C GLU A 421 -15.02 -18.07 21.83
N PHE A 422 -15.51 -17.53 20.71
CA PHE A 422 -15.83 -16.12 20.53
C PHE A 422 -17.35 -15.92 20.57
N THR A 423 -17.94 -16.10 21.76
CA THR A 423 -19.40 -16.08 21.96
C THR A 423 -19.97 -14.70 22.35
N SER A 424 -19.12 -13.69 22.48
CA SER A 424 -19.46 -12.38 23.02
C SER A 424 -19.31 -11.26 21.98
N GLU A 425 -19.10 -10.02 22.42
CA GLU A 425 -18.90 -8.87 21.52
C GLU A 425 -17.58 -8.96 20.73
N THR A 426 -16.62 -9.76 21.20
CA THR A 426 -15.39 -10.07 20.47
C THR A 426 -15.66 -11.16 19.44
N ARG A 427 -15.39 -10.88 18.16
CA ARG A 427 -15.55 -11.81 17.03
C ARG A 427 -14.29 -11.86 16.20
N LEU A 428 -14.11 -12.94 15.45
CA LEU A 428 -13.06 -13.02 14.45
C LEU A 428 -13.56 -12.32 13.18
N TRP A 429 -12.82 -11.32 12.71
CA TRP A 429 -13.26 -10.54 11.56
C TRP A 429 -13.15 -11.33 10.25
N ASP A 430 -14.22 -11.43 9.46
CA ASP A 430 -14.30 -12.38 8.33
C ASP A 430 -13.25 -12.20 7.23
N ASN A 431 -12.97 -10.95 6.82
CA ASN A 431 -12.25 -10.66 5.59
C ASN A 431 -10.75 -10.44 5.78
N HIS A 432 -10.37 -9.91 6.95
CA HIS A 432 -8.98 -9.67 7.32
C HIS A 432 -8.91 -9.46 8.82
N ASN A 433 -8.01 -10.19 9.49
CA ASN A 433 -7.67 -9.93 10.87
C ASN A 433 -6.28 -10.49 11.19
N HIS A 434 -5.68 -9.97 12.24
CA HIS A 434 -4.55 -10.62 12.91
C HIS A 434 -4.79 -10.69 14.40
N LEU A 435 -4.29 -11.75 15.00
CA LEU A 435 -4.47 -12.12 16.39
C LEU A 435 -3.09 -12.15 17.04
N VAL A 436 -2.93 -11.39 18.12
CA VAL A 436 -1.72 -11.37 18.94
C VAL A 436 -2.02 -12.01 20.29
N VAL A 437 -1.27 -13.04 20.64
CA VAL A 437 -1.42 -13.77 21.90
C VAL A 437 -0.47 -13.18 22.92
N ARG A 438 -0.98 -12.86 24.11
CA ARG A 438 -0.19 -12.46 25.27
C ARG A 438 -0.37 -13.44 26.41
N ASP A 439 0.72 -13.74 27.11
CA ASP A 439 0.65 -14.49 28.36
C ASP A 439 0.06 -13.65 29.51
N ALA A 440 -0.09 -14.26 30.69
CA ALA A 440 -0.64 -13.60 31.87
C ALA A 440 0.20 -12.41 32.40
N THR A 441 1.41 -12.21 31.91
CA THR A 441 2.27 -11.04 32.22
C THR A 441 2.13 -9.92 31.21
N GLY A 442 1.43 -10.16 30.09
CA GLY A 442 1.32 -9.24 28.96
C GLY A 442 2.41 -9.42 27.91
N THR A 443 3.28 -10.42 28.04
CA THR A 443 4.33 -10.70 27.04
C THR A 443 3.69 -11.32 25.80
N ILE A 444 3.99 -10.80 24.61
CA ILE A 444 3.54 -11.38 23.34
C ILE A 444 4.25 -12.73 23.12
N VAL A 445 3.47 -13.80 22.94
CA VAL A 445 3.98 -15.17 22.80
C VAL A 445 3.75 -15.79 21.43
N ASP A 446 2.75 -15.33 20.69
CA ASP A 446 2.46 -15.81 19.34
C ASP A 446 1.60 -14.82 18.56
N MET A 447 1.52 -15.00 17.24
CA MET A 447 0.59 -14.30 16.36
C MET A 447 0.04 -15.24 15.28
N GLY A 448 -1.11 -14.85 14.71
CA GLY A 448 -1.73 -15.47 13.55
C GLY A 448 -2.46 -14.41 12.74
N HIS A 449 -2.51 -14.49 11.41
CA HIS A 449 -3.30 -13.53 10.63
C HIS A 449 -3.83 -14.15 9.35
N TYR A 450 -4.89 -13.57 8.81
CA TYR A 450 -5.50 -13.96 7.55
C TYR A 450 -6.04 -12.71 6.83
N THR A 451 -6.12 -12.78 5.51
CA THR A 451 -6.41 -11.64 4.64
C THR A 451 -7.50 -11.97 3.62
N THR A 452 -8.18 -13.10 3.79
CA THR A 452 -9.17 -13.59 2.83
C THR A 452 -10.29 -14.31 3.56
N ASN A 453 -11.52 -14.02 3.15
CA ASN A 453 -12.70 -14.75 3.59
C ASN A 453 -12.90 -15.98 2.69
N TYR A 454 -12.62 -17.17 3.23
CA TYR A 454 -12.79 -18.44 2.52
C TYR A 454 -14.23 -18.98 2.59
N GLY A 455 -15.14 -18.26 3.22
CA GLY A 455 -16.52 -18.69 3.45
C GLY A 455 -16.71 -19.38 4.80
N ALA A 456 -17.97 -19.63 5.14
CA ALA A 456 -18.35 -20.12 6.45
C ALA A 456 -17.94 -21.58 6.70
N ASN A 457 -17.57 -21.87 7.95
CA ASN A 457 -17.16 -23.17 8.46
C ASN A 457 -15.89 -23.75 7.82
N ILE A 458 -15.01 -22.88 7.33
CA ILE A 458 -13.66 -23.25 6.88
C ILE A 458 -12.67 -22.77 7.93
N SER A 459 -12.04 -23.70 8.64
CA SER A 459 -10.97 -23.33 9.55
C SER A 459 -9.68 -23.05 8.79
N LEU A 460 -8.80 -22.25 9.37
CA LEU A 460 -7.49 -21.90 8.82
C LEU A 460 -6.39 -22.49 9.70
N LEU A 461 -5.31 -22.87 9.03
CA LEU A 461 -4.06 -23.32 9.62
C LEU A 461 -2.96 -22.31 9.31
N ARG A 462 -1.94 -22.31 10.16
CA ARG A 462 -0.77 -21.46 9.95
C ARG A 462 -0.12 -21.72 8.60
N GLY A 463 0.30 -20.65 7.92
CA GLY A 463 1.09 -20.72 6.70
C GLY A 463 2.45 -21.39 6.90
N GLN A 464 3.17 -21.62 5.80
CA GLN A 464 4.46 -22.31 5.80
C GLN A 464 5.52 -21.51 6.55
N ASN A 465 5.60 -20.21 6.29
CA ASN A 465 6.42 -19.31 7.08
C ASN A 465 5.58 -18.69 8.21
N TYR A 466 6.27 -18.30 9.28
CA TYR A 466 5.62 -17.79 10.49
C TYR A 466 4.73 -16.56 10.23
N HIS A 467 5.17 -15.68 9.33
CA HIS A 467 4.49 -14.43 8.95
C HIS A 467 3.68 -14.56 7.65
N ASP A 468 3.43 -15.77 7.16
CA ASP A 468 2.49 -15.94 6.05
C ASP A 468 1.04 -15.86 6.58
N PRO A 469 0.10 -15.30 5.81
CA PRO A 469 -1.31 -15.43 6.13
C PRO A 469 -1.73 -16.91 6.25
N TRP A 470 -2.67 -17.16 7.15
CA TRP A 470 -3.20 -18.49 7.43
C TRP A 470 -4.10 -18.95 6.28
N THR A 471 -3.98 -20.24 5.94
CA THR A 471 -4.63 -20.87 4.78
C THR A 471 -5.67 -21.89 5.22
N PRO A 472 -6.70 -22.18 4.40
CA PRO A 472 -7.70 -23.19 4.71
C PRO A 472 -7.10 -24.53 5.15
N SER A 473 -7.68 -25.11 6.20
CA SER A 473 -7.53 -26.53 6.52
C SER A 473 -8.28 -27.37 5.48
N ILE A 474 -8.02 -28.69 5.46
CA ILE A 474 -8.77 -29.62 4.62
C ILE A 474 -10.13 -29.94 5.24
N GLU A 475 -10.15 -30.07 6.57
CA GLU A 475 -11.35 -30.26 7.36
C GLU A 475 -11.09 -29.66 8.75
N PRO A 476 -12.09 -28.97 9.36
CA PRO A 476 -11.95 -28.46 10.72
C PRO A 476 -11.68 -29.56 11.75
N SER A 477 -10.70 -29.34 12.62
CA SER A 477 -10.27 -30.31 13.65
C SER A 477 -10.36 -29.80 15.10
N PRO A 478 -11.50 -29.23 15.54
CA PRO A 478 -11.60 -28.61 16.86
C PRO A 478 -11.27 -29.59 18.00
N GLY A 479 -10.21 -29.29 18.74
CA GLY A 479 -9.72 -30.07 19.88
C GLY A 479 -9.02 -31.38 19.48
N GLN A 480 -8.74 -31.60 18.19
CA GLN A 480 -8.11 -32.81 17.66
C GLN A 480 -6.88 -32.44 16.83
N PRO A 481 -5.93 -33.36 16.62
CA PRO A 481 -4.88 -33.13 15.64
C PRO A 481 -5.44 -32.86 14.25
N GLU A 482 -4.87 -31.85 13.62
CA GLU A 482 -5.18 -31.46 12.25
C GLU A 482 -5.04 -32.68 11.32
N PRO A 483 -6.00 -32.89 10.40
CA PRO A 483 -5.90 -33.95 9.43
C PRO A 483 -4.68 -33.69 8.56
N ILE A 484 -3.61 -34.46 8.77
CA ILE A 484 -2.49 -34.49 7.84
C ILE A 484 -3.05 -35.09 6.55
N PRO A 485 -3.08 -34.36 5.42
CA PRO A 485 -3.45 -34.97 4.15
C PRO A 485 -2.58 -36.20 3.98
N THR A 486 -3.19 -37.36 3.72
CA THR A 486 -2.41 -38.52 3.30
C THR A 486 -1.74 -38.10 2.00
N PRO A 487 -0.39 -38.02 1.94
CA PRO A 487 0.28 -37.51 0.76
C PRO A 487 -0.13 -38.34 -0.46
N THR A 488 -0.92 -37.74 -1.35
CA THR A 488 -1.35 -38.38 -2.58
C THR A 488 -0.36 -38.01 -3.69
N THR A 489 -0.13 -38.98 -4.57
CA THR A 489 0.63 -38.79 -5.81
C THR A 489 -0.28 -39.15 -6.97
N GLY A 490 -0.12 -38.47 -8.10
CA GLY A 490 -0.90 -38.78 -9.28
C GLY A 490 -0.33 -38.07 -10.51
N GLU A 491 -0.79 -38.48 -11.69
CA GLU A 491 -0.44 -37.81 -12.94
C GLU A 491 -1.37 -36.63 -13.20
N VAL A 492 -1.40 -35.66 -12.28
CA VAL A 492 -2.18 -34.43 -12.42
C VAL A 492 -1.29 -33.35 -13.03
N ARG A 493 -1.79 -32.67 -14.06
CA ARG A 493 -1.05 -31.62 -14.78
C ARG A 493 -1.86 -30.35 -14.88
N ILE A 494 -1.16 -29.23 -14.94
CA ILE A 494 -1.75 -27.96 -15.38
C ILE A 494 -2.00 -28.09 -16.89
N THR A 495 -3.21 -27.74 -17.33
CA THR A 495 -3.62 -27.80 -18.74
C THR A 495 -3.88 -26.42 -19.33
N GLU A 496 -4.41 -25.49 -18.55
CA GLU A 496 -4.72 -24.14 -19.02
C GLU A 496 -4.53 -23.11 -17.89
N VAL A 497 -4.12 -21.87 -18.19
CA VAL A 497 -4.02 -20.79 -17.19
C VAL A 497 -4.56 -19.48 -17.74
N LEU A 498 -5.22 -18.65 -16.94
CA LEU A 498 -5.60 -17.28 -17.29
C LEU A 498 -4.91 -16.27 -16.36
N PRO A 499 -3.75 -15.72 -16.75
CA PRO A 499 -3.01 -14.77 -15.91
C PRO A 499 -3.48 -13.31 -15.99
N ASP A 500 -4.21 -12.93 -17.02
CA ASP A 500 -4.56 -11.53 -17.32
C ASP A 500 -6.06 -11.51 -17.60
N ALA A 501 -6.87 -11.51 -16.54
CA ALA A 501 -8.32 -11.58 -16.69
C ALA A 501 -8.86 -10.22 -17.15
N VAL A 502 -10.04 -10.21 -17.79
CA VAL A 502 -10.63 -8.92 -18.19
C VAL A 502 -11.04 -8.13 -16.94
N GLY A 503 -10.46 -6.94 -16.76
CA GLY A 503 -10.73 -6.10 -15.60
C GLY A 503 -9.74 -6.33 -14.46
N SER A 504 -10.24 -6.70 -13.27
CA SER A 504 -9.37 -6.92 -12.10
C SER A 504 -9.04 -8.39 -11.95
N ASP A 505 -7.75 -8.73 -12.01
CA ASP A 505 -7.22 -10.09 -11.86
C ASP A 505 -7.58 -10.72 -10.51
N SER A 506 -7.70 -9.88 -9.47
CA SER A 506 -8.08 -10.30 -8.12
C SER A 506 -9.59 -10.51 -7.94
N SER A 507 -10.38 -10.44 -9.01
CA SER A 507 -11.82 -10.70 -8.93
C SER A 507 -12.10 -12.16 -8.59
N SER A 508 -13.26 -12.44 -8.00
CA SER A 508 -13.74 -13.82 -7.89
C SER A 508 -14.06 -14.40 -9.27
N TYR A 509 -13.93 -15.72 -9.43
CA TYR A 509 -14.38 -16.44 -10.61
C TYR A 509 -15.86 -16.09 -10.91
N PRO A 510 -16.24 -15.85 -12.19
CA PRO A 510 -15.48 -16.10 -13.42
C PRO A 510 -14.62 -14.95 -13.93
N ASN A 511 -14.52 -13.83 -13.20
CA ASN A 511 -13.91 -12.61 -13.73
C ASN A 511 -12.44 -12.42 -13.38
N GLY A 512 -11.88 -13.24 -12.49
CA GLY A 512 -10.47 -13.18 -12.10
C GLY A 512 -9.62 -14.34 -12.63
N GLU A 513 -8.39 -14.41 -12.15
CA GLU A 513 -7.42 -15.43 -12.54
C GLU A 513 -7.83 -16.86 -12.14
N TRP A 514 -7.43 -17.81 -12.97
CA TRP A 514 -7.63 -19.23 -12.71
C TRP A 514 -6.57 -20.11 -13.37
N ILE A 515 -6.44 -21.33 -12.84
CA ILE A 515 -5.58 -22.40 -13.35
C ILE A 515 -6.43 -23.64 -13.55
N GLU A 516 -6.37 -24.27 -14.70
CA GLU A 516 -6.99 -25.57 -14.94
C GLU A 516 -5.99 -26.71 -14.69
N ILE A 517 -6.48 -27.76 -14.05
CA ILE A 517 -5.73 -29.01 -13.86
C ILE A 517 -6.55 -30.21 -14.36
N GLN A 518 -5.85 -31.23 -14.83
CA GLN A 518 -6.44 -32.50 -15.25
C GLN A 518 -5.71 -33.70 -14.65
N ASN A 519 -6.46 -34.69 -14.17
CA ASN A 519 -5.91 -35.99 -13.81
C ASN A 519 -5.74 -36.86 -15.07
N LEU A 520 -4.50 -37.03 -15.53
CA LEU A 520 -4.15 -37.89 -16.68
C LEU A 520 -3.85 -39.34 -16.28
N GLY A 521 -3.88 -39.64 -14.98
CA GLY A 521 -3.65 -40.98 -14.44
C GLY A 521 -4.83 -41.93 -14.66
N SER A 522 -4.62 -43.18 -14.26
CA SER A 522 -5.66 -44.24 -14.31
C SER A 522 -6.44 -44.40 -13.01
N ASP A 523 -6.00 -43.77 -11.94
CA ASP A 523 -6.57 -43.87 -10.59
C ASP A 523 -7.12 -42.49 -10.16
N GLU A 524 -8.07 -42.48 -9.23
CA GLU A 524 -8.54 -41.23 -8.62
C GLU A 524 -7.43 -40.59 -7.78
N VAL A 525 -7.39 -39.25 -7.77
CA VAL A 525 -6.38 -38.47 -7.04
C VAL A 525 -7.09 -37.40 -6.23
N ASP A 526 -6.98 -37.47 -4.91
CA ASP A 526 -7.36 -36.36 -4.04
C ASP A 526 -6.24 -35.32 -4.05
N VAL A 527 -6.52 -34.11 -4.56
CA VAL A 527 -5.53 -33.02 -4.61
C VAL A 527 -5.59 -32.09 -3.39
N ALA A 528 -6.32 -32.46 -2.32
CA ALA A 528 -6.29 -31.72 -1.06
C ALA A 528 -4.85 -31.57 -0.56
N GLY A 529 -4.44 -30.34 -0.24
CA GLY A 529 -3.09 -30.06 0.27
C GLY A 529 -1.98 -30.06 -0.79
N TRP A 530 -2.28 -30.40 -2.05
CA TRP A 530 -1.37 -30.10 -3.17
C TRP A 530 -1.20 -28.58 -3.28
N ARG A 531 -0.17 -28.10 -3.98
CA ARG A 531 0.05 -26.65 -4.05
C ARG A 531 0.60 -26.17 -5.37
N PHE A 532 0.20 -24.96 -5.74
CA PHE A 532 0.95 -24.14 -6.68
C PHE A 532 2.01 -23.34 -5.96
N SER A 533 3.19 -23.20 -6.56
CA SER A 533 4.25 -22.35 -6.03
C SER A 533 4.98 -21.62 -7.15
N ALA A 534 5.33 -20.36 -6.89
CA ALA A 534 6.00 -19.48 -7.84
C ALA A 534 6.86 -18.44 -7.08
N ALA A 535 8.18 -18.64 -7.06
CA ALA A 535 9.10 -17.88 -6.22
C ALA A 535 8.65 -17.90 -4.74
N SER A 536 8.26 -16.76 -4.17
CA SER A 536 7.77 -16.64 -2.78
C SER A 536 6.24 -16.75 -2.64
N ARG A 537 5.51 -17.07 -3.72
CA ARG A 537 4.04 -17.21 -3.73
C ARG A 537 3.66 -18.69 -3.64
N THR A 538 2.66 -19.01 -2.82
CA THR A 538 2.13 -20.38 -2.70
C THR A 538 0.61 -20.36 -2.57
N LEU A 539 -0.07 -21.25 -3.29
CA LEU A 539 -1.48 -21.56 -3.08
C LEU A 539 -1.61 -23.05 -2.73
N ILE A 540 -2.15 -23.35 -1.55
CA ILE A 540 -2.55 -24.71 -1.19
C ILE A 540 -3.94 -24.97 -1.75
N LEU A 541 -4.11 -26.09 -2.45
CA LEU A 541 -5.37 -26.49 -3.06
C LEU A 541 -6.35 -26.95 -1.99
N HIS A 542 -7.51 -26.33 -2.04
CA HIS A 542 -8.69 -26.67 -1.26
C HIS A 542 -9.93 -26.67 -2.18
N GLN A 543 -11.01 -27.35 -1.79
CA GLN A 543 -12.25 -27.38 -2.58
C GLN A 543 -12.82 -25.98 -2.85
N TYR A 544 -12.53 -25.00 -1.99
CA TYR A 544 -12.95 -23.60 -2.19
C TYR A 544 -12.34 -22.97 -3.44
N ASN A 545 -11.16 -23.44 -3.84
CA ASN A 545 -10.56 -23.02 -5.08
C ASN A 545 -11.22 -23.69 -6.30
N MET A 546 -12.17 -24.61 -6.14
CA MET A 546 -12.77 -25.38 -7.24
C MET A 546 -14.26 -25.05 -7.40
N PRO A 547 -14.63 -23.99 -8.14
CA PRO A 547 -16.02 -23.50 -8.21
C PRO A 547 -17.04 -24.55 -8.63
N ASP A 548 -16.63 -25.53 -9.44
CA ASP A 548 -17.49 -26.56 -10.01
C ASP A 548 -17.41 -27.91 -9.29
N LYS A 549 -16.70 -27.99 -8.15
CA LYS A 549 -16.56 -29.22 -7.35
C LYS A 549 -16.97 -28.99 -5.89
N SER A 550 -17.48 -30.07 -5.29
CA SER A 550 -17.81 -30.12 -3.86
C SER A 550 -16.74 -30.81 -3.01
N ASP A 551 -15.68 -31.29 -3.65
CA ASP A 551 -14.54 -31.99 -3.04
C ASP A 551 -13.27 -31.73 -3.86
N THR A 552 -12.14 -32.26 -3.40
CA THR A 552 -10.82 -32.16 -4.04
C THR A 552 -10.44 -33.43 -4.82
N VAL A 553 -11.35 -34.37 -5.03
CA VAL A 553 -11.05 -35.66 -5.65
C VAL A 553 -11.25 -35.59 -7.17
N LEU A 554 -10.19 -35.87 -7.93
CA LEU A 554 -10.21 -35.94 -9.38
C LEU A 554 -10.25 -37.40 -9.85
N GLN A 555 -11.32 -37.78 -10.54
CA GLN A 555 -11.44 -39.06 -11.24
C GLN A 555 -10.48 -39.14 -12.43
N PRO A 556 -10.13 -40.34 -12.92
CA PRO A 556 -9.30 -40.50 -14.12
C PRO A 556 -9.88 -39.74 -15.33
N GLY A 557 -9.08 -38.83 -15.89
CA GLY A 557 -9.46 -37.96 -17.02
C GLY A 557 -10.29 -36.73 -16.63
N GLU A 558 -10.63 -36.55 -15.36
CA GLU A 558 -11.38 -35.38 -14.89
C GLU A 558 -10.51 -34.12 -14.94
N THR A 559 -11.09 -33.05 -15.48
CA THR A 559 -10.53 -31.70 -15.52
C THR A 559 -11.29 -30.82 -14.54
N THR A 560 -10.58 -29.93 -13.86
CA THR A 560 -11.21 -28.94 -12.99
C THR A 560 -10.45 -27.61 -13.01
N LEU A 561 -11.21 -26.54 -12.75
CA LEU A 561 -10.67 -25.20 -12.61
C LEU A 561 -10.34 -24.90 -11.15
N ILE A 562 -9.19 -24.28 -10.94
CA ILE A 562 -8.70 -23.71 -9.69
C ILE A 562 -8.79 -22.18 -9.79
N ALA A 563 -9.80 -21.59 -9.14
CA ALA A 563 -9.98 -20.15 -9.01
C ALA A 563 -9.08 -19.58 -7.91
N LEU A 564 -8.41 -18.47 -8.22
CA LEU A 564 -7.55 -17.77 -7.25
C LEU A 564 -8.38 -16.85 -6.32
N ASN A 565 -9.55 -16.40 -6.78
CA ASN A 565 -10.55 -15.66 -6.00
C ASN A 565 -9.99 -14.48 -5.16
N GLY A 566 -8.99 -13.78 -5.69
CA GLY A 566 -8.45 -12.58 -5.03
C GLY A 566 -7.56 -12.85 -3.81
N THR A 567 -7.02 -14.06 -3.65
CA THR A 567 -5.98 -14.31 -2.64
C THR A 567 -4.74 -13.46 -2.94
N SER A 568 -4.22 -12.76 -1.93
CA SER A 568 -2.97 -12.00 -2.04
C SER A 568 -1.72 -12.90 -1.96
N GLN A 569 -1.88 -14.15 -1.53
CA GLN A 569 -0.76 -15.09 -1.33
C GLN A 569 -0.25 -15.72 -2.63
N PHE A 570 -1.10 -15.75 -3.66
CA PHE A 570 -0.78 -16.33 -4.95
C PHE A 570 -1.56 -15.63 -6.05
N TYR A 571 -0.83 -15.11 -7.03
CA TYR A 571 -1.34 -14.43 -8.21
C TYR A 571 -0.43 -14.79 -9.39
N LEU A 572 -0.93 -14.66 -10.60
CA LEU A 572 -0.16 -14.92 -11.81
C LEU A 572 0.43 -13.60 -12.34
N LYS A 573 1.70 -13.58 -12.74
CA LYS A 573 2.25 -12.37 -13.37
C LYS A 573 1.82 -12.32 -14.83
N HIS A 574 1.29 -11.18 -15.24
CA HIS A 574 0.88 -10.92 -16.63
C HIS A 574 1.76 -9.88 -17.33
N THR A 575 2.37 -8.94 -16.59
CA THR A 575 3.24 -7.88 -17.13
C THR A 575 4.73 -8.24 -17.20
N THR A 576 5.13 -9.33 -16.53
CA THR A 576 6.51 -9.84 -16.52
C THR A 576 6.49 -11.36 -16.64
N PRO A 577 7.60 -12.00 -17.06
CA PRO A 577 7.65 -13.46 -17.14
C PRO A 577 7.32 -14.14 -15.82
N ASP A 578 6.60 -15.26 -15.89
CA ASP A 578 6.26 -16.09 -14.74
C ASP A 578 6.51 -17.57 -14.98
N GLN A 579 6.67 -18.29 -13.87
CA GLN A 579 6.71 -19.74 -13.83
C GLN A 579 6.05 -20.24 -12.55
N ILE A 580 5.09 -21.14 -12.72
CA ILE A 580 4.38 -21.81 -11.62
C ILE A 580 4.69 -23.30 -11.65
N PHE A 581 4.78 -23.89 -10.47
CA PHE A 581 4.96 -25.33 -10.27
C PHE A 581 3.77 -25.90 -9.50
N LEU A 582 3.25 -27.03 -9.95
CA LEU A 582 2.32 -27.86 -9.19
C LEU A 582 3.12 -28.90 -8.42
N TYR A 583 2.96 -28.92 -7.10
CA TYR A 583 3.55 -29.90 -6.19
C TYR A 583 2.46 -30.83 -5.65
N ASP A 584 2.78 -32.13 -5.58
CA ASP A 584 1.90 -33.13 -5.00
C ASP A 584 1.88 -33.09 -3.46
N GLY A 585 1.11 -33.99 -2.85
CA GLY A 585 1.00 -34.10 -1.39
C GLY A 585 2.31 -34.51 -0.71
N ASN A 586 3.28 -35.08 -1.42
CA ASN A 586 4.62 -35.36 -0.90
C ASN A 586 5.57 -34.16 -1.06
N GLY A 587 5.11 -33.09 -1.72
CA GLY A 587 5.93 -31.94 -2.05
C GLY A 587 6.90 -32.19 -3.19
N GLU A 588 6.67 -33.19 -4.04
CA GLU A 588 7.40 -33.37 -5.29
C GLU A 588 6.74 -32.55 -6.41
N ALA A 589 7.53 -31.85 -7.22
CA ALA A 589 7.01 -31.10 -8.36
C ALA A 589 6.55 -32.08 -9.45
N VAL A 590 5.25 -32.07 -9.78
CA VAL A 590 4.64 -32.96 -10.77
C VAL A 590 4.41 -32.28 -12.11
N HIS A 591 4.25 -30.95 -12.14
CA HIS A 591 4.09 -30.18 -13.37
C HIS A 591 4.53 -28.73 -13.21
N SER A 592 4.76 -28.04 -14.33
CA SER A 592 5.03 -26.60 -14.35
C SER A 592 4.43 -25.94 -15.58
N ALA A 593 4.02 -24.68 -15.44
CA ALA A 593 3.65 -23.81 -16.54
C ALA A 593 4.51 -22.54 -16.49
N GLN A 594 4.91 -22.02 -17.65
CA GLN A 594 5.72 -20.81 -17.73
C GLN A 594 5.35 -20.00 -18.97
N TRP A 595 5.46 -18.68 -18.85
CA TRP A 595 5.16 -17.76 -19.93
C TRP A 595 5.95 -16.46 -19.77
N THR A 596 6.18 -15.80 -20.91
CA THR A 596 6.87 -14.52 -20.95
C THR A 596 5.93 -13.35 -21.25
N HIS A 597 4.78 -13.62 -21.86
CA HIS A 597 3.80 -12.63 -22.33
C HIS A 597 2.39 -13.21 -22.22
N THR A 598 1.42 -12.36 -21.92
CA THR A 598 -0.02 -12.69 -21.88
C THR A 598 -0.80 -11.70 -22.74
N LEU A 599 -2.08 -11.99 -22.97
CA LEU A 599 -3.05 -11.04 -23.51
C LEU A 599 -4.25 -10.99 -22.57
N GLU A 600 -4.72 -9.79 -22.25
CA GLU A 600 -5.91 -9.59 -21.43
C GLU A 600 -7.11 -10.39 -21.98
N GLY A 601 -7.73 -11.16 -21.10
CA GLY A 601 -8.86 -12.04 -21.38
C GLY A 601 -8.51 -13.32 -22.15
N VAL A 602 -7.23 -13.64 -22.36
CA VAL A 602 -6.79 -14.81 -23.13
C VAL A 602 -5.97 -15.75 -22.24
N SER A 603 -6.43 -17.00 -22.15
CA SER A 603 -5.72 -18.05 -21.44
C SER A 603 -4.50 -18.56 -22.22
N LEU A 604 -3.62 -19.30 -21.54
CA LEU A 604 -2.45 -19.94 -22.10
C LEU A 604 -2.57 -21.46 -21.95
N ILE A 605 -2.04 -22.19 -22.94
CA ILE A 605 -1.92 -23.65 -22.94
C ILE A 605 -0.49 -24.07 -23.29
N ASN A 606 -0.14 -25.33 -23.03
CA ASN A 606 1.14 -25.86 -23.48
C ASN A 606 1.20 -25.89 -25.02
N ASN A 607 2.34 -25.54 -25.63
CA ASN A 607 2.50 -25.51 -27.09
C ASN A 607 2.38 -26.89 -27.80
N THR A 608 2.37 -27.98 -27.03
CA THR A 608 2.13 -29.34 -27.48
C THR A 608 0.67 -29.80 -27.35
N GLU A 609 -0.15 -29.03 -26.64
CA GLU A 609 -1.56 -29.37 -26.43
C GLU A 609 -2.43 -28.96 -27.61
N THR A 610 -3.53 -29.69 -27.78
CA THR A 610 -4.48 -29.48 -28.87
C THR A 610 -5.85 -29.01 -28.39
N HIS A 611 -6.05 -28.86 -27.07
CA HIS A 611 -7.26 -28.25 -26.53
C HIS A 611 -7.19 -26.72 -26.66
N ALA A 612 -8.29 -26.01 -26.41
CA ALA A 612 -8.37 -24.54 -26.53
C ALA A 612 -7.99 -23.93 -27.91
N GLY A 613 -7.90 -24.76 -28.97
CA GLY A 613 -7.93 -24.33 -30.37
C GLY A 613 -6.65 -23.76 -30.99
N ALA A 614 -5.55 -23.60 -30.23
CA ALA A 614 -4.30 -23.01 -30.74
C ALA A 614 -3.59 -23.89 -31.80
N GLY A 615 -3.81 -25.21 -31.75
CA GLY A 615 -3.15 -26.19 -32.64
C GLY A 615 -1.66 -26.38 -32.32
N PRO A 616 -1.00 -27.38 -32.93
CA PRO A 616 0.41 -27.69 -32.65
C PRO A 616 1.29 -26.48 -32.90
N PHE A 617 2.17 -26.13 -31.95
CA PHE A 617 3.03 -24.95 -32.02
C PHE A 617 2.30 -23.60 -32.02
N GLY A 618 1.04 -23.55 -31.57
CA GLY A 618 0.28 -22.30 -31.42
C GLY A 618 -0.10 -21.63 -32.75
N THR A 619 -0.24 -22.40 -33.84
CA THR A 619 -0.54 -21.86 -35.18
C THR A 619 -1.79 -20.98 -35.28
N ASN A 620 -2.77 -21.17 -34.40
CA ASN A 620 -4.01 -20.39 -34.31
C ASN A 620 -4.06 -19.53 -33.04
N ALA A 621 -2.97 -19.44 -32.27
CA ALA A 621 -2.88 -18.58 -31.10
C ALA A 621 -2.94 -17.10 -31.53
N PRO A 622 -3.75 -16.27 -30.86
CA PRO A 622 -3.69 -14.82 -31.05
C PRO A 622 -2.31 -14.31 -30.60
N SER A 623 -1.63 -13.52 -31.43
CA SER A 623 -0.28 -13.02 -31.14
C SER A 623 -0.20 -11.50 -31.29
N SER A 624 0.43 -10.82 -30.33
CA SER A 624 0.91 -9.43 -30.46
C SER A 624 2.42 -9.33 -30.74
N SER A 625 3.19 -10.41 -30.57
CA SER A 625 4.62 -10.50 -30.90
C SER A 625 5.02 -11.93 -31.32
N THR A 626 6.06 -12.08 -32.15
CA THR A 626 6.40 -13.30 -32.91
C THR A 626 7.53 -14.16 -32.31
N THR A 627 7.84 -14.03 -31.02
CA THR A 627 8.94 -14.82 -30.41
C THR A 627 8.56 -15.34 -29.03
N TRP A 628 7.92 -16.50 -28.99
CA TRP A 628 7.80 -17.34 -27.80
C TRP A 628 9.12 -18.10 -27.58
N GLY A 629 9.54 -18.27 -26.32
CA GLY A 629 10.54 -19.26 -25.98
C GLY A 629 10.09 -20.66 -26.41
N VAL A 630 11.02 -21.56 -26.74
CA VAL A 630 10.69 -22.94 -27.13
C VAL A 630 9.91 -23.71 -26.05
N ASP A 631 10.03 -23.25 -24.81
CA ASP A 631 9.40 -23.84 -23.62
C ASP A 631 8.27 -22.94 -23.06
N ASP A 632 7.89 -21.85 -23.75
CA ASP A 632 6.79 -20.98 -23.31
C ASP A 632 5.43 -21.59 -23.66
N TRP A 633 4.48 -21.41 -22.74
CA TRP A 633 3.07 -21.61 -23.03
C TRP A 633 2.57 -20.54 -23.99
N VAL A 634 1.58 -20.89 -24.82
CA VAL A 634 1.06 -20.05 -25.90
C VAL A 634 -0.39 -19.66 -25.64
N ASN A 635 -0.80 -18.48 -26.14
CA ASN A 635 -2.20 -18.05 -26.07
C ASN A 635 -3.15 -19.09 -26.69
N SER A 636 -4.23 -19.40 -25.98
CA SER A 636 -5.34 -20.18 -26.49
C SER A 636 -6.10 -19.41 -27.58
N ALA A 637 -6.78 -20.13 -28.48
CA ALA A 637 -7.69 -19.51 -29.43
C ALA A 637 -9.04 -19.16 -28.78
N TRP A 638 -9.41 -19.87 -27.72
CA TRP A 638 -10.53 -19.58 -26.83
C TRP A 638 -10.28 -20.24 -25.48
N SER A 639 -10.76 -19.64 -24.39
CA SER A 639 -10.68 -20.25 -23.06
C SER A 639 -11.58 -21.48 -22.93
N SER A 640 -11.10 -22.56 -22.32
CA SER A 640 -11.89 -23.76 -22.03
C SER A 640 -11.93 -24.12 -20.54
N PRO A 641 -12.43 -23.26 -19.64
CA PRO A 641 -12.41 -23.52 -18.21
C PRO A 641 -13.27 -24.75 -17.83
N GLY A 642 -12.63 -25.83 -17.38
CA GLY A 642 -13.29 -27.02 -16.81
C GLY A 642 -13.59 -28.11 -17.83
#